data_AF-A0AAW8HZX5-F1
#
_entry.id   AF-A0AAW8HZX5-F1
#
_cell.length_a   1.000
_cell.length_b   1.000
_cell.length_c   1.000
_cell.angle_alpha   90.00
_cell.angle_beta   90.00
_cell.angle_gamma   90.00
#
_symmetry.space_group_name_H-M   'P 1'
#
loop_
_entity.id
_entity.type
_entity.pdbx_description
1 polymer ?
#
loop_
_entity_poly.entity_id
_entity_poly.type
_entity_poly.pdbx_seq_one_letter_code
_entity_poly.pdbx_strand_id
1 'polypeptide(L)'
;MKWVTYRSDHGERTGVLSGDAIYAMPPDVSLLDLVGRGADGLRTAGERAVRSPAAVVALDEVTLAAPIPRPPSIRDSLCFLDHMRNCQEAMGGGRVLMDTWYRIPAFYFACPSTVLGPYDDAPTAPGSAWQDFELEIAAVIGTSGKDLTVEQAERSIIGYTIFNDWSARDLQMLEGQLRIGQAKGKDSGITLGPYLVTPDELEPYCRGGKLSLRVIALVNGTVIGSGSTAQMDWSFGEVIAYASRGVTLTPGDVFGSGTVPTCTLVEHLRPPESFPGWLHDGDVVTLQVEGLGETRQTVRTSGTPFPLALRPNPDAEPDRRGVNPAPTRVPFTRGLHEVADRVWAWTLPDGGYGFSNAGLVAGDGASLLVDTLFDLALTREMLAAMKPVTERAPITDALITHSNGDHTHGTQLLDRSVRIIAAKGTSEEIEHGPAPEMLARIQTADLGPVATRYLRDRFGHFDFSGIKLRNADLTFDRDLAIELGGRRVDLLNLGPAHTTADSVVHVADAGVLFAGDLLFIGCTPIVWAGPIANWVAACDAMIALDAPTVVPGHGPVTGPDGIRAVRGYLAHIAEQAEAAYRKGLSLPEAVETIDLGEYASWLDSERVVVNVYQRYRELDPDTPRQDLLALLVMQAEWAARHCT
;
A
#
# COMPACT_ATOMS: atom_id res chain seq x y z
N MET A 1 -8.75 -24.16 35.97
CA MET A 1 -7.47 -23.47 36.22
C MET A 1 -7.05 -22.56 35.06
N LYS A 2 -6.30 -21.48 35.35
CA LYS A 2 -5.64 -20.63 34.35
C LYS A 2 -4.13 -20.85 34.38
N TRP A 3 -3.54 -21.23 33.25
CA TRP A 3 -2.11 -21.50 33.11
C TRP A 3 -1.41 -20.40 32.34
N VAL A 4 -0.21 -20.03 32.79
CA VAL A 4 0.64 -18.99 32.19
C VAL A 4 2.01 -19.53 31.86
N THR A 5 2.60 -18.97 30.81
CA THR A 5 4.05 -18.96 30.60
C THR A 5 4.52 -17.51 30.71
N TYR A 6 5.59 -17.27 31.46
CA TYR A 6 6.12 -15.93 31.73
C TYR A 6 7.65 -15.92 31.65
N ARG A 7 8.22 -14.76 31.33
CA ARG A 7 9.67 -14.54 31.27
C ARG A 7 10.16 -14.09 32.65
N SER A 8 11.19 -14.74 33.17
CA SER A 8 11.89 -14.38 34.42
C SER A 8 13.39 -14.16 34.15
N ASP A 9 14.13 -13.67 35.14
CA ASP A 9 15.61 -13.56 35.08
C ASP A 9 16.33 -14.87 34.75
N HIS A 10 15.65 -16.01 34.95
CA HIS A 10 16.17 -17.35 34.69
C HIS A 10 15.53 -18.02 33.47
N GLY A 11 14.88 -17.24 32.58
CA GLY A 11 14.25 -17.74 31.36
C GLY A 11 12.73 -17.93 31.47
N GLU A 12 12.16 -18.67 30.51
CA GLU A 12 10.73 -18.98 30.43
C GLU A 12 10.32 -19.91 31.58
N ARG A 13 9.24 -19.57 32.29
CA ARG A 13 8.68 -20.31 33.42
C ARG A 13 7.19 -20.53 33.23
N THR A 14 6.67 -21.61 33.81
CA THR A 14 5.24 -21.94 33.79
C THR A 14 4.66 -21.87 35.19
N GLY A 15 3.38 -21.49 35.31
CA GLY A 15 2.68 -21.48 36.58
C GLY A 15 1.16 -21.46 36.43
N VAL A 16 0.47 -21.59 37.56
CA VAL A 16 -0.98 -21.41 37.65
C VAL A 16 -1.27 -20.00 38.16
N LEU A 17 -2.10 -19.25 37.45
CA LEU A 17 -2.57 -17.94 37.88
C LEU A 17 -3.79 -18.11 38.80
N SER A 18 -3.74 -17.48 39.97
CA SER A 18 -4.90 -17.38 40.88
C SER A 18 -4.88 -16.03 41.59
N GLY A 19 -5.93 -15.23 41.38
CA GLY A 19 -5.90 -13.79 41.70
C GLY A 19 -4.81 -13.09 40.88
N ASP A 20 -4.03 -12.24 41.54
CA ASP A 20 -2.92 -11.49 40.92
C ASP A 20 -1.56 -12.16 41.13
N ALA A 21 -1.54 -13.46 41.47
CA ALA A 21 -0.34 -14.22 41.78
C ALA A 21 -0.19 -15.47 40.90
N ILE A 22 1.04 -15.72 40.47
CA ILE A 22 1.45 -16.89 39.73
C ILE A 22 2.13 -17.88 40.68
N TYR A 23 1.55 -19.07 40.79
CA TYR A 23 2.08 -20.20 41.54
C TYR A 23 2.98 -21.02 40.61
N ALA A 24 4.28 -20.78 40.71
CA ALA A 24 5.26 -21.27 39.75
C ALA A 24 5.50 -22.78 39.88
N MET A 25 5.63 -23.42 38.72
CA MET A 25 6.19 -24.77 38.59
C MET A 25 7.70 -24.75 38.87
N PRO A 26 8.32 -25.91 39.19
CA PRO A 26 9.77 -26.04 39.21
C PRO A 26 10.42 -25.54 37.90
N PRO A 27 11.68 -25.11 37.94
CA PRO A 27 12.44 -24.82 36.72
C PRO A 27 12.37 -25.98 35.73
N ASP A 28 12.52 -25.69 34.43
CA ASP A 28 12.53 -26.66 33.32
C ASP A 28 11.21 -27.42 33.05
N VAL A 29 10.13 -27.11 33.77
CA VAL A 29 8.79 -27.64 33.46
C VAL A 29 8.06 -26.66 32.56
N SER A 30 7.89 -27.01 31.29
CA SER A 30 7.11 -26.19 30.34
C SER A 30 5.61 -26.52 30.42
N LEU A 31 4.76 -25.56 30.02
CA LEU A 31 3.32 -25.81 29.90
C LEU A 31 3.03 -26.90 28.85
N LEU A 32 3.81 -26.96 27.78
CA LEU A 32 3.67 -27.99 26.75
C LEU A 32 3.91 -29.40 27.31
N ASP A 33 4.92 -29.57 28.17
CA ASP A 33 5.17 -30.85 28.85
C ASP A 33 4.04 -31.25 29.78
N LEU A 34 3.37 -30.28 30.41
CA LEU A 34 2.22 -30.53 31.28
C LEU A 34 0.97 -30.88 30.46
N VAL A 35 0.76 -30.19 29.34
CA VAL A 35 -0.30 -30.50 28.38
C VAL A 35 -0.15 -31.93 27.85
N GLY A 36 1.09 -32.37 27.58
CA GLY A 36 1.40 -33.75 27.18
C GLY A 36 1.06 -34.84 28.22
N ARG A 37 0.77 -34.46 29.47
CA ARG A 37 0.33 -35.40 30.53
C ARG A 37 -1.20 -35.60 30.55
N GLY A 38 -1.92 -34.93 29.65
CA GLY A 38 -3.39 -34.95 29.59
C GLY A 38 -4.05 -34.17 30.74
N ALA A 39 -5.38 -34.11 30.71
CA ALA A 39 -6.17 -33.28 31.63
C ALA A 39 -5.94 -33.60 33.12
N ASP A 40 -5.88 -34.87 33.49
CA ASP A 40 -5.64 -35.29 34.89
C ASP A 40 -4.22 -34.95 35.36
N GLY A 41 -3.23 -35.10 34.49
CA GLY A 41 -1.84 -34.75 34.77
C GLY A 41 -1.67 -33.24 34.94
N LEU A 42 -2.27 -32.44 34.05
CA LEU A 42 -2.28 -30.99 34.14
C LEU A 42 -2.96 -30.53 35.43
N ARG A 43 -4.16 -31.02 35.72
CA ARG A 43 -4.91 -30.70 36.96
C ARG A 43 -4.11 -31.03 38.22
N THR A 44 -3.56 -32.24 38.30
CA THR A 44 -2.74 -32.68 39.45
C THR A 44 -1.51 -31.78 39.64
N ALA A 45 -0.84 -31.40 38.55
CA ALA A 45 0.30 -30.49 38.59
C ALA A 45 -0.13 -29.10 39.10
N GLY A 46 -1.26 -28.58 38.64
CA GLY A 46 -1.78 -27.28 39.07
C GLY A 46 -2.19 -27.24 40.53
N GLU A 47 -2.92 -28.27 41.00
CA GLU A 47 -3.27 -28.42 42.43
C GLU A 47 -2.03 -28.52 43.31
N ARG A 48 -0.95 -29.13 42.81
CA ARG A 48 0.33 -29.19 43.52
C ARG A 48 1.02 -27.82 43.51
N ALA A 49 1.04 -27.12 42.39
CA ALA A 49 1.64 -25.78 42.27
C ALA A 49 1.00 -24.80 43.24
N VAL A 50 -0.34 -24.80 43.35
CA VAL A 50 -1.06 -23.93 44.29
C VAL A 50 -0.77 -24.29 45.75
N ARG A 51 -0.65 -25.59 46.09
CA ARG A 51 -0.39 -26.03 47.47
C ARG A 51 1.06 -25.87 47.92
N SER A 52 2.02 -26.07 47.02
CA SER A 52 3.45 -26.08 47.32
C SER A 52 4.24 -25.57 46.10
N PRO A 53 4.13 -24.27 45.77
CA PRO A 53 4.77 -23.68 44.60
C PRO A 53 6.30 -23.68 44.74
N ALA A 54 7.01 -23.69 43.61
CA ALA A 54 8.45 -23.44 43.61
C ALA A 54 8.76 -21.96 43.95
N ALA A 55 7.86 -21.06 43.55
CA ALA A 55 7.86 -19.63 43.89
C ALA A 55 6.44 -19.08 43.72
N VAL A 56 6.11 -18.01 44.45
CA VAL A 56 4.92 -17.20 44.20
C VAL A 56 5.40 -15.86 43.67
N VAL A 57 4.92 -15.47 42.50
CA VAL A 57 5.35 -14.25 41.81
C VAL A 57 4.13 -13.40 41.51
N ALA A 58 4.21 -12.08 41.70
CA ALA A 58 3.12 -11.19 41.34
C ALA A 58 3.01 -11.08 39.81
N LEU A 59 1.78 -11.00 39.29
CA LEU A 59 1.53 -10.94 37.85
C LEU A 59 2.14 -9.68 37.20
N ASP A 60 2.16 -8.56 37.92
CA ASP A 60 2.69 -7.27 37.48
C ASP A 60 4.23 -7.17 37.55
N GLU A 61 4.89 -8.13 38.18
CA GLU A 61 6.35 -8.22 38.25
C GLU A 61 6.97 -9.04 37.10
N VAL A 62 6.15 -9.60 36.21
CA VAL A 62 6.61 -10.46 35.11
C VAL A 62 6.04 -10.05 33.75
N THR A 63 6.72 -10.46 32.69
CA THR A 63 6.19 -10.37 31.33
C THR A 63 5.61 -11.72 30.91
N LEU A 64 4.31 -11.75 30.59
CA LEU A 64 3.70 -12.95 30.03
C LEU A 64 4.21 -13.22 28.61
N ALA A 65 4.51 -14.48 28.34
CA ALA A 65 4.67 -15.00 26.98
C ALA A 65 3.34 -15.64 26.54
N ALA A 66 3.26 -16.09 25.27
CA ALA A 66 2.17 -16.95 24.85
C ALA A 66 2.08 -18.19 25.76
N PRO A 67 0.89 -18.70 26.11
CA PRO A 67 0.78 -19.87 26.98
C PRO A 67 1.59 -21.07 26.47
N ILE A 68 1.58 -21.29 25.15
CA ILE A 68 2.46 -22.23 24.45
C ILE A 68 3.27 -21.42 23.43
N PRO A 69 4.49 -20.96 23.75
CA PRO A 69 5.27 -20.09 22.85
C PRO A 69 5.71 -20.76 21.55
N ARG A 70 5.80 -22.10 21.55
CA ARG A 70 6.25 -22.91 20.41
C ARG A 70 5.30 -24.10 20.23
N PRO A 71 4.06 -23.89 19.76
CA PRO A 71 3.12 -24.97 19.57
C PRO A 71 3.60 -25.91 18.45
N PRO A 72 3.34 -27.23 18.52
CA PRO A 72 3.75 -28.18 17.49
C PRO A 72 3.15 -27.89 16.12
N SER A 73 1.88 -27.47 16.09
CA SER A 73 1.21 -26.95 14.90
C SER A 73 0.13 -25.94 15.26
N ILE A 74 -0.19 -25.08 14.30
CA ILE A 74 -1.31 -24.15 14.39
C ILE A 74 -2.16 -24.33 13.13
N ARG A 75 -3.45 -24.56 13.33
CA ARG A 75 -4.44 -24.66 12.25
C ARG A 75 -5.53 -23.67 12.53
N ASP A 76 -5.57 -22.61 11.75
CA ASP A 76 -6.59 -21.60 11.93
C ASP A 76 -7.77 -21.84 10.99
N SER A 77 -8.98 -21.80 11.55
CA SER A 77 -10.20 -22.36 10.97
C SER A 77 -11.16 -21.26 10.54
N LEU A 78 -12.23 -21.61 9.83
CA LEU A 78 -13.23 -20.65 9.38
C LEU A 78 -14.60 -21.06 9.91
N CYS A 79 -14.77 -21.03 11.23
CA CYS A 79 -15.97 -21.52 11.90
C CYS A 79 -17.15 -20.55 11.82
N PHE A 80 -16.92 -19.29 11.49
CA PHE A 80 -17.94 -18.25 11.38
C PHE A 80 -18.23 -17.97 9.90
N LEU A 81 -19.31 -18.51 9.36
CA LEU A 81 -19.68 -18.28 7.97
C LEU A 81 -20.12 -16.83 7.74
N ASP A 82 -20.66 -16.15 8.76
CA ASP A 82 -21.00 -14.73 8.67
C ASP A 82 -19.78 -13.82 8.47
N HIS A 83 -18.62 -14.15 9.07
CA HIS A 83 -17.37 -13.44 8.79
C HIS A 83 -17.00 -13.52 7.30
N MET A 84 -17.14 -14.71 6.70
CA MET A 84 -16.90 -14.90 5.26
C MET A 84 -17.89 -14.11 4.39
N ARG A 85 -19.17 -14.05 4.79
CA ARG A 85 -20.20 -13.26 4.07
C ARG A 85 -19.89 -11.78 4.14
N ASN A 86 -19.49 -11.28 5.30
CA ASN A 86 -19.15 -9.88 5.52
C ASN A 86 -17.91 -9.49 4.71
N CYS A 87 -16.86 -10.33 4.71
CA CYS A 87 -15.68 -10.11 3.87
C CYS A 87 -16.03 -10.08 2.37
N GLN A 88 -16.86 -11.00 1.88
CA GLN A 88 -17.27 -10.99 0.47
C GLN A 88 -18.01 -9.71 0.09
N GLU A 89 -18.94 -9.26 0.93
CA GLU A 89 -19.70 -8.02 0.72
C GLU A 89 -18.81 -6.77 0.77
N ALA A 90 -17.92 -6.69 1.77
CA ALA A 90 -16.96 -5.60 1.93
C ALA A 90 -16.02 -5.48 0.72
N MET A 91 -15.67 -6.62 0.11
CA MET A 91 -14.87 -6.71 -1.12
C MET A 91 -15.68 -6.49 -2.42
N GLY A 92 -16.96 -6.14 -2.32
CA GLY A 92 -17.83 -5.84 -3.46
C GLY A 92 -18.53 -7.05 -4.10
N GLY A 93 -18.43 -8.23 -3.47
CA GLY A 93 -19.19 -9.43 -3.83
C GLY A 93 -20.58 -9.46 -3.19
N GLY A 94 -21.31 -10.55 -3.42
CA GLY A 94 -22.55 -10.84 -2.71
C GLY A 94 -22.31 -11.62 -1.42
N ARG A 95 -23.36 -11.77 -0.59
CA ARG A 95 -23.31 -12.56 0.66
C ARG A 95 -23.56 -14.06 0.49
N VAL A 96 -23.66 -14.55 -0.75
CA VAL A 96 -23.97 -15.96 -1.02
C VAL A 96 -22.69 -16.78 -1.08
N LEU A 97 -22.46 -17.59 -0.04
CA LEU A 97 -21.35 -18.53 0.00
C LEU A 97 -21.58 -19.73 -0.92
N MET A 98 -20.50 -20.23 -1.53
CA MET A 98 -20.50 -21.50 -2.27
C MET A 98 -20.90 -22.68 -1.37
N ASP A 99 -21.55 -23.70 -1.95
CA ASP A 99 -22.01 -24.92 -1.24
C ASP A 99 -20.91 -25.61 -0.41
N THR A 100 -19.66 -25.55 -0.86
CA THR A 100 -18.48 -26.12 -0.17
C THR A 100 -18.33 -25.64 1.27
N TRP A 101 -18.68 -24.38 1.57
CA TRP A 101 -18.59 -23.81 2.93
C TRP A 101 -19.46 -24.53 3.96
N TYR A 102 -20.53 -25.20 3.52
CA TYR A 102 -21.45 -25.97 4.36
C TYR A 102 -21.11 -27.46 4.40
N ARG A 103 -20.10 -27.90 3.65
CA ARG A 103 -19.74 -29.32 3.50
C ARG A 103 -18.46 -29.69 4.23
N ILE A 104 -17.52 -28.77 4.35
CA ILE A 104 -16.23 -28.99 5.00
C ILE A 104 -15.87 -27.77 5.87
N PRO A 105 -15.44 -27.98 7.13
CA PRO A 105 -14.84 -26.90 7.92
C PRO A 105 -13.46 -26.59 7.36
N ALA A 106 -13.32 -25.42 6.75
CA ALA A 106 -12.06 -24.96 6.18
C ALA A 106 -11.09 -24.52 7.28
N PHE A 107 -9.80 -24.79 7.07
CA PHE A 107 -8.70 -24.27 7.89
C PHE A 107 -7.44 -24.15 7.03
N TYR A 108 -6.49 -23.33 7.48
CA TYR A 108 -5.15 -23.23 6.90
C TYR A 108 -4.08 -23.49 7.97
N PHE A 109 -2.84 -23.75 7.55
CA PHE A 109 -1.72 -23.90 8.45
C PHE A 109 -1.06 -22.55 8.70
N ALA A 110 -1.08 -22.10 9.95
CA ALA A 110 -0.44 -20.86 10.35
C ALA A 110 0.97 -21.16 10.90
N CYS A 111 1.90 -20.20 10.78
CA CYS A 111 3.32 -20.44 11.09
C CYS A 111 3.56 -20.47 12.61
N PRO A 112 3.98 -21.61 13.22
CA PRO A 112 4.23 -21.65 14.66
C PRO A 112 5.43 -20.80 15.12
N SER A 113 6.29 -20.39 14.19
CA SER A 113 7.48 -19.59 14.49
C SER A 113 7.18 -18.10 14.69
N THR A 114 5.95 -17.67 14.41
CA THR A 114 5.53 -16.26 14.47
C THR A 114 4.62 -15.98 15.66
N VAL A 115 4.58 -16.90 16.64
CA VAL A 115 3.78 -16.74 17.85
C VAL A 115 4.32 -15.59 18.71
N LEU A 116 3.42 -14.68 19.05
CA LEU A 116 3.64 -13.52 19.91
C LEU A 116 2.94 -13.73 21.25
N GLY A 117 3.54 -13.22 22.32
CA GLY A 117 2.89 -13.12 23.62
C GLY A 117 1.75 -12.09 23.63
N PRO A 118 0.90 -12.13 24.67
CA PRO A 118 -0.30 -11.29 24.76
C PRO A 118 -0.01 -9.79 24.80
N TYR A 119 1.21 -9.40 25.14
CA TYR A 119 1.65 -8.01 25.28
C TYR A 119 2.96 -7.71 24.52
N ASP A 120 3.37 -8.61 23.61
CA ASP A 120 4.50 -8.35 22.72
C ASP A 120 4.05 -7.34 21.63
N ASP A 121 4.99 -6.55 21.11
CA ASP A 121 4.74 -5.71 19.94
C ASP A 121 4.52 -6.61 18.69
N ALA A 122 3.58 -6.21 17.83
CA ALA A 122 3.20 -6.96 16.63
C ALA A 122 3.80 -6.30 15.38
N PRO A 123 4.67 -7.00 14.62
CA PRO A 123 5.24 -6.45 13.40
C PRO A 123 4.20 -6.43 12.27
N THR A 124 4.19 -5.38 11.45
CA THR A 124 3.48 -5.41 10.16
C THR A 124 4.14 -6.41 9.22
N ALA A 125 3.39 -7.02 8.30
CA ALA A 125 4.01 -7.86 7.28
C ALA A 125 4.93 -6.98 6.40
N PRO A 126 6.19 -7.40 6.12
CA PRO A 126 7.09 -6.64 5.26
C PRO A 126 6.46 -6.32 3.90
N GLY A 127 6.36 -5.03 3.58
CA GLY A 127 5.77 -4.54 2.32
C GLY A 127 4.24 -4.48 2.28
N SER A 128 3.55 -4.81 3.38
CA SER A 128 2.11 -4.60 3.49
C SER A 128 1.79 -3.16 3.90
N ALA A 129 0.72 -2.62 3.34
CA ALA A 129 0.06 -1.42 3.85
C ALA A 129 -1.38 -1.70 4.32
N TRP A 130 -1.91 -2.90 4.10
CA TRP A 130 -3.25 -3.29 4.53
C TRP A 130 -3.17 -4.24 5.72
N GLN A 131 -2.48 -3.79 6.77
CA GLN A 131 -2.32 -4.57 7.99
C GLN A 131 -3.60 -4.55 8.81
N ASP A 132 -4.00 -5.73 9.27
CA ASP A 132 -5.26 -6.00 9.94
C ASP A 132 -5.03 -6.94 11.14
N PHE A 133 -6.02 -6.98 12.03
CA PHE A 133 -6.13 -7.92 13.14
C PHE A 133 -7.40 -8.78 12.97
N GLU A 134 -7.44 -9.91 13.65
CA GLU A 134 -8.56 -10.85 13.58
C GLU A 134 -8.78 -11.44 14.97
N LEU A 135 -9.82 -11.01 15.69
CA LEU A 135 -10.12 -11.50 17.04
C LEU A 135 -10.80 -12.86 17.00
N GLU A 136 -10.12 -13.82 17.62
CA GLU A 136 -10.54 -15.21 17.69
C GLU A 136 -10.34 -15.81 19.09
N ILE A 137 -10.79 -17.05 19.24
CA ILE A 137 -10.34 -17.92 20.32
C ILE A 137 -9.72 -19.19 19.74
N ALA A 138 -8.88 -19.86 20.52
CA ALA A 138 -8.30 -21.13 20.11
C ALA A 138 -8.54 -22.24 21.13
N ALA A 139 -8.73 -23.45 20.61
CA ALA A 139 -8.72 -24.69 21.37
C ALA A 139 -7.33 -25.35 21.29
N VAL A 140 -6.85 -25.88 22.41
CA VAL A 140 -5.57 -26.59 22.48
C VAL A 140 -5.79 -28.06 22.73
N ILE A 141 -5.15 -28.92 21.94
CA ILE A 141 -5.21 -30.38 22.12
C ILE A 141 -4.35 -30.80 23.32
N GLY A 142 -4.87 -31.66 24.19
CA GLY A 142 -4.06 -32.31 25.25
C GLY A 142 -4.03 -33.82 25.19
N THR A 143 -4.86 -34.45 24.37
CA THR A 143 -4.83 -35.90 24.15
C THR A 143 -4.59 -36.18 22.68
N SER A 144 -3.54 -36.96 22.37
CA SER A 144 -3.23 -37.34 21.00
C SER A 144 -4.33 -38.22 20.40
N GLY A 145 -4.56 -38.09 19.09
CA GLY A 145 -5.59 -38.84 18.40
C GLY A 145 -5.53 -38.72 16.88
N LYS A 146 -6.12 -39.68 16.17
CA LYS A 146 -6.22 -39.72 14.72
C LYS A 146 -7.60 -40.27 14.35
N ASP A 147 -8.18 -39.79 13.25
CA ASP A 147 -9.49 -40.22 12.75
C ASP A 147 -10.58 -40.13 13.84
N LEU A 148 -10.57 -39.03 14.59
CA LEU A 148 -11.41 -38.80 15.75
C LEU A 148 -12.89 -38.61 15.36
N THR A 149 -13.80 -39.15 16.17
CA THR A 149 -15.20 -38.69 16.15
C THR A 149 -15.30 -37.28 16.74
N VAL A 150 -16.39 -36.56 16.46
CA VAL A 150 -16.64 -35.20 17.01
C VAL A 150 -16.55 -35.20 18.54
N GLU A 151 -17.10 -36.21 19.21
CA GLU A 151 -17.08 -36.30 20.67
C GLU A 151 -15.68 -36.64 21.20
N GLN A 152 -14.89 -37.41 20.47
CA GLN A 152 -13.49 -37.67 20.84
C GLN A 152 -12.63 -36.42 20.66
N ALA A 153 -12.87 -35.68 19.57
CA ALA A 153 -12.22 -34.41 19.28
C ALA A 153 -12.53 -33.38 20.36
N GLU A 154 -13.80 -33.19 20.74
CA GLU A 154 -14.19 -32.27 21.81
C GLU A 154 -13.53 -32.64 23.16
N ARG A 155 -13.52 -33.93 23.51
CA ARG A 155 -12.83 -34.42 24.73
C ARG A 155 -11.31 -34.29 24.70
N SER A 156 -10.72 -34.13 23.51
CA SER A 156 -9.26 -33.99 23.38
C SER A 156 -8.77 -32.58 23.73
N ILE A 157 -9.68 -31.59 23.79
CA ILE A 157 -9.37 -30.20 24.12
C ILE A 157 -9.04 -30.08 25.60
N ILE A 158 -7.84 -29.57 25.91
CA ILE A 158 -7.36 -29.38 27.29
C ILE A 158 -7.57 -27.97 27.82
N GLY A 159 -7.79 -27.01 26.93
CA GLY A 159 -8.03 -25.63 27.30
C GLY A 159 -8.18 -24.71 26.10
N TYR A 160 -8.48 -23.45 26.41
CA TYR A 160 -8.74 -22.39 25.45
C TYR A 160 -7.90 -21.15 25.75
N THR A 161 -7.63 -20.34 24.72
CA THR A 161 -6.88 -19.07 24.81
C THR A 161 -7.44 -18.05 23.80
N ILE A 162 -7.18 -16.76 23.97
CA ILE A 162 -7.42 -15.77 22.90
C ILE A 162 -6.40 -16.04 21.79
N PHE A 163 -6.84 -15.82 20.55
CA PHE A 163 -6.04 -15.94 19.34
C PHE A 163 -6.26 -14.67 18.50
N ASN A 164 -5.17 -14.03 18.06
CA ASN A 164 -5.21 -12.95 17.09
C ASN A 164 -4.46 -13.35 15.82
N ASP A 165 -5.15 -13.36 14.68
CA ASP A 165 -4.54 -13.67 13.38
C ASP A 165 -4.10 -12.40 12.63
N TRP A 166 -2.82 -12.02 12.75
CA TRP A 166 -2.33 -10.80 12.10
C TRP A 166 -2.28 -10.95 10.59
N SER A 167 -3.04 -10.10 9.91
CA SER A 167 -3.37 -10.29 8.49
C SER A 167 -2.93 -9.11 7.63
N ALA A 168 -2.10 -9.38 6.63
CA ALA A 168 -1.74 -8.40 5.59
C ALA A 168 -2.63 -8.62 4.36
N ARG A 169 -3.74 -7.89 4.27
CA ARG A 169 -4.82 -8.15 3.30
C ARG A 169 -4.40 -8.00 1.85
N ASP A 170 -3.52 -7.06 1.58
CA ASP A 170 -2.94 -6.83 0.26
C ASP A 170 -2.07 -8.00 -0.21
N LEU A 171 -1.17 -8.50 0.65
CA LEU A 171 -0.35 -9.68 0.37
C LEU A 171 -1.21 -10.94 0.27
N GLN A 172 -2.19 -11.09 1.18
CA GLN A 172 -3.16 -12.19 1.17
C GLN A 172 -3.95 -12.24 -0.15
N MET A 173 -4.43 -11.10 -0.65
CA MET A 173 -5.14 -11.03 -1.93
C MET A 173 -4.24 -11.39 -3.12
N LEU A 174 -3.00 -10.90 -3.12
CA LEU A 174 -2.03 -11.21 -4.16
C LEU A 174 -1.72 -12.71 -4.21
N GLU A 175 -1.39 -13.31 -3.07
CA GLU A 175 -1.08 -14.74 -2.96
C GLU A 175 -2.30 -15.63 -3.20
N GLY A 176 -3.50 -15.16 -2.87
CA GLY A 176 -4.76 -15.85 -3.13
C GLY A 176 -4.98 -16.21 -4.59
N GLN A 177 -4.38 -15.46 -5.53
CA GLN A 177 -4.40 -15.76 -6.97
C GLN A 177 -3.74 -17.10 -7.31
N LEU A 178 -2.74 -17.51 -6.52
CA LEU A 178 -2.01 -18.76 -6.70
C LEU A 178 -2.82 -19.99 -6.25
N ARG A 179 -3.84 -19.80 -5.41
CA ARG A 179 -4.71 -20.86 -4.87
C ARG A 179 -3.97 -22.01 -4.17
N ILE A 180 -2.81 -21.71 -3.57
CA ILE A 180 -2.00 -22.69 -2.81
C ILE A 180 -2.14 -22.55 -1.29
N GLY A 181 -3.04 -21.68 -0.82
CA GLY A 181 -3.24 -21.38 0.60
C GLY A 181 -2.65 -20.03 1.00
N GLN A 182 -2.64 -19.76 2.31
CA GLN A 182 -2.10 -18.54 2.90
C GLN A 182 -0.57 -18.65 3.07
N ALA A 183 0.15 -17.55 2.90
CA ALA A 183 1.59 -17.45 3.15
C ALA A 183 1.97 -16.09 3.76
N LYS A 184 2.60 -15.19 3.01
CA LYS A 184 3.05 -13.88 3.52
C LYS A 184 1.93 -12.98 4.00
N GLY A 185 0.71 -13.17 3.52
CA GLY A 185 -0.48 -12.53 4.08
C GLY A 185 -0.76 -12.86 5.56
N LYS A 186 -0.19 -13.95 6.11
CA LYS A 186 -0.44 -14.46 7.46
C LYS A 186 0.83 -14.75 8.28
N ASP A 187 2.02 -14.55 7.70
CA ASP A 187 3.31 -14.81 8.37
C ASP A 187 3.72 -13.69 9.36
N SER A 188 2.97 -12.59 9.46
CA SER A 188 3.37 -11.45 10.30
C SER A 188 3.30 -11.75 11.80
N GLY A 189 2.34 -12.56 12.24
CA GLY A 189 2.26 -12.95 13.64
C GLY A 189 0.97 -13.68 13.99
N ILE A 190 1.02 -14.44 15.08
CA ILE A 190 -0.17 -14.96 15.76
C ILE A 190 -0.01 -14.64 17.23
N THR A 191 -0.94 -13.90 17.82
CA THR A 191 -0.89 -13.69 19.27
C THR A 191 -1.73 -14.72 19.98
N LEU A 192 -1.13 -15.41 20.96
CA LEU A 192 -1.83 -16.32 21.86
C LEU A 192 -1.73 -15.78 23.28
N GLY A 193 -2.85 -15.74 24.00
CA GLY A 193 -2.84 -15.51 25.44
C GLY A 193 -4.11 -14.88 25.97
N PRO A 194 -4.04 -14.21 27.14
CA PRO A 194 -2.91 -14.21 28.07
C PRO A 194 -2.73 -15.56 28.80
N TYR A 195 -3.76 -16.43 28.80
CA TYR A 195 -3.77 -17.68 29.57
C TYR A 195 -4.24 -18.87 28.73
N LEU A 196 -3.79 -20.07 29.10
CA LEU A 196 -4.50 -21.30 28.76
C LEU A 196 -5.51 -21.61 29.87
N VAL A 197 -6.80 -21.52 29.56
CA VAL A 197 -7.91 -21.71 30.51
C VAL A 197 -8.51 -23.10 30.33
N THR A 198 -8.57 -23.90 31.39
CA THR A 198 -9.14 -25.25 31.31
C THR A 198 -10.68 -25.22 31.21
N PRO A 199 -11.32 -26.23 30.59
CA PRO A 199 -12.76 -26.22 30.33
C PRO A 199 -13.65 -26.04 31.57
N ASP A 200 -13.24 -26.51 32.74
CA ASP A 200 -13.97 -26.36 34.01
C ASP A 200 -14.17 -24.90 34.43
N GLU A 201 -13.22 -24.00 34.13
CA GLU A 201 -13.35 -22.56 34.42
C GLU A 201 -14.34 -21.86 33.48
N LEU A 202 -14.59 -22.48 32.32
CA LEU A 202 -15.44 -21.92 31.29
C LEU A 202 -16.87 -22.47 31.32
N GLU A 203 -17.15 -23.47 32.17
CA GLU A 203 -18.48 -24.03 32.38
C GLU A 203 -19.56 -22.96 32.65
N PRO A 204 -19.30 -21.89 33.44
CA PRO A 204 -20.28 -20.80 33.64
C PRO A 204 -20.67 -20.04 32.37
N TYR A 205 -19.89 -20.13 31.30
CA TYR A 205 -20.13 -19.48 30.01
C TYR A 205 -20.72 -20.43 28.96
N CYS A 206 -20.90 -21.72 29.30
CA CYS A 206 -21.55 -22.67 28.41
C CYS A 206 -23.07 -22.42 28.34
N ARG A 207 -23.62 -22.37 27.13
CA ARG A 207 -25.06 -22.21 26.85
C ARG A 207 -25.48 -23.25 25.83
N GLY A 208 -26.47 -24.08 26.17
CA GLY A 208 -26.94 -25.14 25.27
C GLY A 208 -25.84 -26.14 24.87
N GLY A 209 -24.85 -26.37 25.72
CA GLY A 209 -23.71 -27.24 25.45
C GLY A 209 -22.61 -26.62 24.57
N LYS A 210 -22.71 -25.33 24.23
CA LYS A 210 -21.70 -24.59 23.46
C LYS A 210 -21.06 -23.50 24.31
N LEU A 211 -19.78 -23.23 24.05
CA LEU A 211 -19.06 -22.14 24.68
C LEU A 211 -19.53 -20.79 24.10
N SER A 212 -20.11 -19.92 24.94
CA SER A 212 -20.69 -18.63 24.56
C SER A 212 -19.96 -17.51 25.28
N LEU A 213 -18.83 -17.09 24.73
CA LEU A 213 -18.04 -15.97 25.22
C LEU A 213 -18.42 -14.72 24.43
N ARG A 214 -18.57 -13.58 25.11
CA ARG A 214 -18.60 -12.28 24.43
C ARG A 214 -17.17 -11.83 24.15
N VAL A 215 -17.00 -11.17 23.00
CA VAL A 215 -15.71 -10.66 22.55
C VAL A 215 -15.84 -9.19 22.14
N ILE A 216 -14.77 -8.42 22.33
CA ILE A 216 -14.67 -7.03 21.93
C ILE A 216 -13.27 -6.78 21.37
N ALA A 217 -13.20 -6.15 20.19
CA ALA A 217 -11.97 -5.71 19.58
C ALA A 217 -11.88 -4.18 19.56
N LEU A 218 -10.74 -3.64 20.01
CA LEU A 218 -10.48 -2.22 20.03
C LEU A 218 -9.17 -1.87 19.31
N VAL A 219 -9.17 -0.74 18.62
CA VAL A 219 -7.96 -0.09 18.07
C VAL A 219 -7.86 1.30 18.68
N ASN A 220 -6.74 1.60 19.32
CA ASN A 220 -6.49 2.88 20.00
C ASN A 220 -7.61 3.30 20.99
N GLY A 221 -8.21 2.31 21.65
CA GLY A 221 -9.32 2.50 22.59
C GLY A 221 -10.70 2.67 21.94
N THR A 222 -10.79 2.71 20.61
CA THR A 222 -12.06 2.74 19.86
C THR A 222 -12.54 1.32 19.58
N VAL A 223 -13.80 1.02 19.89
CA VAL A 223 -14.40 -0.28 19.56
C VAL A 223 -14.56 -0.40 18.06
N ILE A 224 -13.92 -1.40 17.46
CA ILE A 224 -14.07 -1.75 16.04
C ILE A 224 -15.21 -2.74 15.86
N GLY A 225 -15.29 -3.74 16.75
CA GLY A 225 -16.27 -4.80 16.65
C GLY A 225 -16.52 -5.50 17.98
N SER A 226 -17.66 -6.18 18.05
CA SER A 226 -18.01 -7.04 19.17
C SER A 226 -18.90 -8.17 18.70
N GLY A 227 -18.78 -9.35 19.31
CA GLY A 227 -19.53 -10.53 18.89
C GLY A 227 -19.59 -11.61 19.95
N SER A 228 -19.94 -12.82 19.53
CA SER A 228 -19.91 -13.99 20.42
C SER A 228 -19.50 -15.27 19.72
N THR A 229 -18.74 -16.10 20.45
CA THR A 229 -18.36 -17.45 20.01
C THR A 229 -19.57 -18.38 19.84
N ALA A 230 -20.75 -18.02 20.38
CA ALA A 230 -21.99 -18.76 20.15
C ALA A 230 -22.43 -18.77 18.67
N GLN A 231 -21.89 -17.85 17.85
CA GLN A 231 -22.20 -17.74 16.43
C GLN A 231 -21.40 -18.72 15.56
N MET A 232 -20.53 -19.58 16.13
CA MET A 232 -19.82 -20.59 15.36
C MET A 232 -20.80 -21.55 14.67
N ASP A 233 -20.71 -21.61 13.35
CA ASP A 233 -21.43 -22.57 12.50
C ASP A 233 -20.79 -23.97 12.61
N TRP A 234 -19.45 -24.03 12.68
CA TRP A 234 -18.68 -25.23 12.93
C TRP A 234 -18.11 -25.23 14.36
N SER A 235 -18.35 -26.28 15.13
CA SER A 235 -17.73 -26.44 16.45
C SER A 235 -16.25 -26.84 16.34
N PHE A 236 -15.46 -26.58 17.40
CA PHE A 236 -14.09 -27.09 17.48
C PHE A 236 -14.04 -28.61 17.34
N GLY A 237 -14.95 -29.35 17.98
CA GLY A 237 -15.05 -30.81 17.79
C GLY A 237 -15.22 -31.23 16.33
N GLU A 238 -16.02 -30.53 15.54
CA GLU A 238 -16.19 -30.82 14.10
C GLU A 238 -14.94 -30.52 13.28
N VAL A 239 -14.32 -29.35 13.51
CA VAL A 239 -13.08 -28.93 12.86
C VAL A 239 -11.95 -29.92 13.16
N ILE A 240 -11.74 -30.24 14.44
CA ILE A 240 -10.67 -31.12 14.91
C ILE A 240 -10.92 -32.56 14.39
N ALA A 241 -12.17 -33.05 14.44
CA ALA A 241 -12.51 -34.34 13.86
C ALA A 241 -12.17 -34.39 12.36
N TYR A 242 -12.55 -33.36 11.59
CA TYR A 242 -12.20 -33.24 10.18
C TYR A 242 -10.68 -33.18 9.96
N ALA A 243 -9.97 -32.37 10.72
CA ALA A 243 -8.53 -32.16 10.61
C ALA A 243 -7.69 -33.37 11.05
N SER A 244 -8.27 -34.27 11.86
CA SER A 244 -7.63 -35.53 12.30
C SER A 244 -7.74 -36.67 11.29
N ARG A 245 -8.49 -36.50 10.18
CA ARG A 245 -8.65 -37.53 9.14
C ARG A 245 -7.30 -37.86 8.50
N GLY A 246 -6.80 -39.06 8.73
CA GLY A 246 -5.52 -39.53 8.22
C GLY A 246 -4.29 -39.00 8.98
N VAL A 247 -4.46 -38.09 9.94
CA VAL A 247 -3.37 -37.35 10.60
C VAL A 247 -3.48 -37.47 12.12
N THR A 248 -2.36 -37.76 12.79
CA THR A 248 -2.29 -37.77 14.25
C THR A 248 -2.11 -36.35 14.77
N LEU A 249 -3.05 -35.89 15.60
CA LEU A 249 -2.95 -34.67 16.39
C LEU A 249 -2.13 -34.94 17.64
N THR A 250 -1.35 -33.94 18.05
CA THR A 250 -0.41 -34.04 19.17
C THR A 250 -0.77 -33.05 20.27
N PRO A 251 -0.50 -33.37 21.56
CA PRO A 251 -0.70 -32.42 22.63
C PRO A 251 0.06 -31.11 22.38
N GLY A 252 -0.64 -30.00 22.50
CA GLY A 252 -0.15 -28.65 22.19
C GLY A 252 -0.53 -28.14 20.81
N ASP A 253 -1.09 -28.97 19.91
CA ASP A 253 -1.67 -28.48 18.65
C ASP A 253 -2.74 -27.43 18.95
N VAL A 254 -2.68 -26.31 18.24
CA VAL A 254 -3.58 -25.16 18.42
C VAL A 254 -4.54 -25.07 17.24
N PHE A 255 -5.83 -24.95 17.53
CA PHE A 255 -6.87 -24.72 16.54
C PHE A 255 -7.53 -23.37 16.78
N GLY A 256 -7.32 -22.42 15.87
CA GLY A 256 -8.02 -21.13 15.85
C GLY A 256 -9.46 -21.29 15.40
N SER A 257 -10.35 -20.40 15.85
CA SER A 257 -11.77 -20.46 15.53
C SER A 257 -12.10 -19.85 14.17
N GLY A 258 -11.22 -19.04 13.60
CA GLY A 258 -11.61 -18.01 12.67
C GLY A 258 -12.18 -16.80 13.39
N THR A 259 -12.17 -15.68 12.68
CA THR A 259 -12.57 -14.37 13.20
C THR A 259 -14.03 -14.36 13.63
N VAL A 260 -14.27 -13.90 14.85
CA VAL A 260 -15.63 -13.60 15.29
C VAL A 260 -16.16 -12.44 14.44
N PRO A 261 -17.36 -12.55 13.82
CA PRO A 261 -17.86 -11.53 12.91
C PRO A 261 -17.78 -10.12 13.50
N THR A 262 -17.47 -9.14 12.66
CA THR A 262 -17.20 -7.72 12.94
C THR A 262 -15.87 -7.41 13.64
N CYS A 263 -15.14 -8.41 14.13
CA CYS A 263 -13.94 -8.20 14.95
C CYS A 263 -12.64 -8.25 14.12
N THR A 264 -12.66 -7.59 12.97
CA THR A 264 -11.53 -7.38 12.05
C THR A 264 -11.80 -6.13 11.21
N LEU A 265 -10.78 -5.46 10.67
CA LEU A 265 -10.95 -4.23 9.89
C LEU A 265 -11.52 -4.49 8.49
N VAL A 266 -11.16 -5.60 7.85
CA VAL A 266 -11.59 -5.89 6.46
C VAL A 266 -13.12 -5.94 6.29
N GLU A 267 -13.86 -6.34 7.33
CA GLU A 267 -15.33 -6.38 7.29
C GLU A 267 -15.96 -4.98 7.23
N HIS A 268 -15.22 -3.94 7.60
CA HIS A 268 -15.70 -2.57 7.65
C HIS A 268 -15.30 -1.75 6.42
N LEU A 269 -14.69 -2.36 5.38
CA LEU A 269 -14.32 -1.64 4.15
C LEU A 269 -15.51 -0.98 3.45
N ARG A 270 -16.74 -1.46 3.70
CA ARG A 270 -17.96 -0.87 3.17
C ARG A 270 -19.06 -0.79 4.25
N PRO A 271 -19.77 0.35 4.33
CA PRO A 271 -19.53 1.56 3.55
C PRO A 271 -18.26 2.30 4.08
N PRO A 272 -17.57 3.13 3.25
CA PRO A 272 -16.26 3.70 3.61
C PRO A 272 -16.23 4.45 4.94
N GLU A 273 -17.34 5.06 5.34
CA GLU A 273 -17.49 5.75 6.63
C GLU A 273 -17.42 4.84 7.87
N SER A 274 -17.61 3.53 7.70
CA SER A 274 -17.48 2.55 8.78
C SER A 274 -16.04 2.05 8.95
N PHE A 275 -15.18 2.31 7.97
CA PHE A 275 -13.81 1.84 7.97
C PHE A 275 -12.90 2.83 8.74
N PRO A 276 -12.29 2.43 9.87
CA PRO A 276 -11.43 3.31 10.65
C PRO A 276 -10.02 3.46 10.04
N GLY A 277 -9.71 2.69 8.99
CA GLY A 277 -8.41 2.58 8.37
C GLY A 277 -7.64 1.30 8.77
N TRP A 278 -6.66 0.91 7.96
CA TRP A 278 -5.68 -0.14 8.23
C TRP A 278 -4.73 0.26 9.37
N LEU A 279 -4.07 -0.74 9.95
CA LEU A 279 -3.14 -0.53 11.06
C LEU A 279 -1.80 0.06 10.61
N HIS A 280 -1.30 1.03 11.38
CA HIS A 280 -0.02 1.71 11.16
C HIS A 280 0.92 1.55 12.37
N ASP A 281 2.18 1.95 12.20
CA ASP A 281 3.15 1.99 13.31
C ASP A 281 2.61 2.79 14.50
N GLY A 282 2.65 2.18 15.69
CA GLY A 282 2.20 2.80 16.92
C GLY A 282 0.74 2.53 17.30
N ASP A 283 -0.10 2.00 16.38
CA ASP A 283 -1.47 1.62 16.71
C ASP A 283 -1.51 0.53 17.77
N VAL A 284 -2.47 0.61 18.69
CA VAL A 284 -2.65 -0.36 19.78
C VAL A 284 -3.91 -1.16 19.55
N VAL A 285 -3.76 -2.48 19.33
CA VAL A 285 -4.88 -3.42 19.24
C VAL A 285 -5.10 -4.07 20.59
N THR A 286 -6.32 -3.97 21.13
CA THR A 286 -6.73 -4.60 22.40
C THR A 286 -7.89 -5.55 22.15
N LEU A 287 -7.73 -6.82 22.51
CA LEU A 287 -8.73 -7.87 22.27
C LEU A 287 -9.16 -8.48 23.59
N GLN A 288 -10.47 -8.42 23.85
CA GLN A 288 -11.06 -8.85 25.11
C GLN A 288 -12.01 -10.01 24.88
N VAL A 289 -11.88 -11.07 25.68
CA VAL A 289 -12.75 -12.24 25.63
C VAL A 289 -13.14 -12.66 27.04
N GLU A 290 -14.45 -12.78 27.28
CA GLU A 290 -14.96 -13.23 28.57
C GLU A 290 -14.36 -14.58 28.98
N GLY A 291 -13.96 -14.70 30.25
CA GLY A 291 -13.33 -15.92 30.78
C GLY A 291 -11.86 -16.13 30.38
N LEU A 292 -11.42 -15.61 29.23
CA LEU A 292 -10.05 -15.79 28.70
C LEU A 292 -9.11 -14.61 28.97
N GLY A 293 -9.63 -13.40 29.16
CA GLY A 293 -8.85 -12.22 29.55
C GLY A 293 -8.70 -11.21 28.41
N GLU A 294 -7.52 -10.62 28.29
CA GLU A 294 -7.21 -9.56 27.33
C GLU A 294 -5.80 -9.72 26.76
N THR A 295 -5.64 -9.47 25.46
CA THR A 295 -4.34 -9.19 24.82
C THR A 295 -4.27 -7.73 24.40
N ARG A 296 -3.07 -7.15 24.40
CA ARG A 296 -2.82 -5.79 23.95
C ARG A 296 -1.46 -5.70 23.26
N GLN A 297 -1.46 -5.45 21.96
CA GLN A 297 -0.24 -5.37 21.16
C GLN A 297 -0.11 -3.99 20.52
N THR A 298 1.11 -3.45 20.48
CA THR A 298 1.41 -2.26 19.67
C THR A 298 1.94 -2.70 18.32
N VAL A 299 1.40 -2.14 17.24
CA VAL A 299 1.84 -2.40 15.87
C VAL A 299 3.18 -1.71 15.62
N ARG A 300 4.09 -2.41 14.95
CA ARG A 300 5.43 -1.94 14.59
C ARG A 300 5.72 -2.15 13.12
N THR A 301 6.14 -1.12 12.41
CA THR A 301 6.53 -1.26 11.00
C THR A 301 7.75 -2.16 10.85
N SER A 302 7.59 -3.20 10.02
CA SER A 302 8.72 -4.03 9.56
C SER A 302 9.55 -3.32 8.50
N GLY A 303 10.81 -3.76 8.34
CA GLY A 303 11.68 -3.27 7.27
C GLY A 303 11.19 -3.64 5.86
N THR A 304 11.61 -2.86 4.87
CA THR A 304 11.30 -3.11 3.45
C THR A 304 11.82 -4.48 3.00
N PRO A 305 11.01 -5.31 2.33
CA PRO A 305 11.46 -6.61 1.84
C PRO A 305 12.51 -6.44 0.73
N PHE A 306 13.44 -7.39 0.65
CA PHE A 306 14.38 -7.43 -0.48
C PHE A 306 13.64 -7.79 -1.77
N PRO A 307 13.77 -7.00 -2.85
CA PRO A 307 13.04 -7.25 -4.09
C PRO A 307 13.55 -8.52 -4.77
N LEU A 308 12.61 -9.31 -5.30
CA LEU A 308 12.90 -10.44 -6.19
C LEU A 308 12.70 -10.01 -7.64
N ALA A 309 13.57 -10.47 -8.52
CA ALA A 309 13.41 -10.23 -9.96
C ALA A 309 12.13 -10.88 -10.47
N LEU A 310 11.22 -10.07 -11.04
CA LEU A 310 10.00 -10.55 -11.69
C LEU A 310 10.33 -11.53 -12.82
N ARG A 311 9.43 -12.50 -13.03
CA ARG A 311 9.53 -13.44 -14.15
C ARG A 311 8.61 -12.97 -15.27
N PRO A 312 9.10 -12.91 -16.52
CA PRO A 312 8.25 -12.56 -17.64
C PRO A 312 7.16 -13.62 -17.77
N ASN A 313 5.91 -13.19 -17.87
CA ASN A 313 4.80 -14.08 -18.18
C ASN A 313 4.76 -14.27 -19.71
N PRO A 314 5.10 -15.47 -20.25
CA PRO A 314 5.14 -15.70 -21.69
C PRO A 314 3.75 -15.65 -22.34
N ASP A 315 2.70 -15.83 -21.54
CA ASP A 315 1.30 -15.85 -21.96
C ASP A 315 0.58 -14.53 -21.67
N ALA A 316 1.26 -13.55 -21.04
CA ALA A 316 0.70 -12.22 -20.93
C ALA A 316 0.50 -11.68 -22.35
N GLU A 317 -0.75 -11.31 -22.67
CA GLU A 317 -0.93 -10.34 -23.75
C GLU A 317 -0.05 -9.13 -23.41
N PRO A 318 0.70 -8.56 -24.37
CA PRO A 318 1.39 -7.30 -24.15
C PRO A 318 0.37 -6.34 -23.57
N ASP A 319 0.68 -5.74 -22.41
CA ASP A 319 -0.24 -4.81 -21.79
C ASP A 319 -0.58 -3.73 -22.82
N ARG A 320 -1.84 -3.74 -23.29
CA ARG A 320 -2.34 -2.71 -24.21
C ARG A 320 -2.78 -1.48 -23.44
N ARG A 321 -2.96 -1.58 -22.11
CA ARG A 321 -3.02 -0.41 -21.22
C ARG A 321 -1.58 0.05 -21.09
N GLY A 322 -1.30 1.26 -21.54
CA GLY A 322 0.07 1.75 -21.65
C GLY A 322 0.77 1.44 -22.98
N VAL A 323 0.03 1.11 -24.04
CA VAL A 323 0.51 1.49 -25.37
C VAL A 323 -0.02 2.88 -25.65
N ASN A 324 0.87 3.86 -25.51
CA ASN A 324 0.57 5.22 -25.92
C ASN A 324 0.15 5.22 -27.40
N PRO A 325 -1.09 5.62 -27.75
CA PRO A 325 -1.63 5.47 -29.09
C PRO A 325 -1.08 6.52 -30.06
N ALA A 326 -0.31 7.49 -29.57
CA ALA A 326 0.15 8.59 -30.38
C ALA A 326 1.18 8.13 -31.43
N PRO A 327 1.14 8.72 -32.64
CA PRO A 327 2.15 8.45 -33.65
C PRO A 327 3.53 8.90 -33.16
N THR A 328 4.54 8.08 -33.44
CA THR A 328 5.90 8.33 -32.98
C THR A 328 6.83 8.64 -34.15
N ARG A 329 7.68 9.67 -34.01
CA ARG A 329 8.70 10.03 -35.01
C ARG A 329 10.04 9.33 -34.80
N VAL A 330 10.30 8.95 -33.55
CA VAL A 330 11.47 8.18 -33.08
C VAL A 330 10.93 6.97 -32.32
N PRO A 331 11.57 5.79 -32.29
CA PRO A 331 11.05 4.66 -31.52
C PRO A 331 10.77 5.04 -30.06
N PHE A 332 9.51 4.96 -29.63
CA PHE A 332 9.14 5.23 -28.23
C PHE A 332 9.40 3.98 -27.39
N THR A 333 10.69 3.78 -27.09
CA THR A 333 11.21 2.65 -26.31
C THR A 333 12.08 3.19 -25.19
N ARG A 334 12.08 2.55 -24.02
CA ARG A 334 12.93 2.96 -22.89
C ARG A 334 14.39 3.09 -23.32
N GLY A 335 14.98 4.27 -23.14
CA GLY A 335 16.39 4.50 -23.48
C GLY A 335 16.71 5.88 -24.03
N LEU A 336 17.97 6.05 -24.42
CA LEU A 336 18.50 7.29 -24.99
C LEU A 336 18.42 7.25 -26.53
N HIS A 337 17.80 8.25 -27.12
CA HIS A 337 17.61 8.37 -28.56
C HIS A 337 18.18 9.69 -29.07
N GLU A 338 18.99 9.64 -30.12
CA GLU A 338 19.43 10.84 -30.82
C GLU A 338 18.28 11.38 -31.67
N VAL A 339 17.85 12.62 -31.42
CA VAL A 339 16.69 13.25 -32.08
C VAL A 339 17.10 14.34 -33.06
N ALA A 340 18.30 14.89 -32.91
CA ALA A 340 18.96 15.79 -33.85
C ALA A 340 20.47 15.80 -33.58
N ASP A 341 21.25 16.53 -34.39
CA ASP A 341 22.71 16.64 -34.23
C ASP A 341 23.09 17.05 -32.79
N ARG A 342 23.70 16.10 -32.07
CA ARG A 342 24.14 16.27 -30.68
C ARG A 342 23.01 16.69 -29.72
N VAL A 343 21.80 16.20 -29.98
CA VAL A 343 20.63 16.38 -29.11
C VAL A 343 19.95 15.02 -28.92
N TRP A 344 19.73 14.63 -27.67
CA TRP A 344 19.14 13.34 -27.31
C TRP A 344 17.91 13.52 -26.42
N ALA A 345 16.95 12.61 -26.59
CA ALA A 345 15.84 12.41 -25.69
C ALA A 345 16.01 11.09 -24.94
N TRP A 346 15.91 11.13 -23.62
CA TRP A 346 15.68 9.93 -22.81
C TRP A 346 14.19 9.70 -22.71
N THR A 347 13.70 8.56 -23.19
CA THR A 347 12.26 8.26 -23.19
C THR A 347 11.90 7.12 -22.27
N LEU A 348 10.74 7.22 -21.60
CA LEU A 348 10.18 6.19 -20.73
C LEU A 348 8.72 5.86 -21.15
N PRO A 349 8.49 4.79 -21.93
CA PRO A 349 7.15 4.29 -22.17
C PRO A 349 6.52 3.77 -20.88
N ASP A 350 5.22 3.96 -20.67
CA ASP A 350 4.22 4.45 -21.62
C ASP A 350 4.00 5.98 -21.66
N GLY A 351 4.68 6.74 -20.80
CA GLY A 351 4.42 8.16 -20.58
C GLY A 351 3.22 8.43 -19.67
N GLY A 352 2.80 7.45 -18.87
CA GLY A 352 1.84 7.63 -17.79
C GLY A 352 2.47 8.27 -16.55
N TYR A 353 1.81 8.13 -15.40
CA TYR A 353 2.28 8.70 -14.13
C TYR A 353 3.75 8.39 -13.83
N GLY A 354 4.56 9.44 -13.67
CA GLY A 354 5.97 9.33 -13.26
C GLY A 354 6.95 8.87 -14.33
N PHE A 355 6.47 8.57 -15.54
CA PHE A 355 7.29 8.12 -16.67
C PHE A 355 7.56 9.28 -17.65
N SER A 356 8.21 10.32 -17.16
CA SER A 356 8.59 11.48 -17.95
C SER A 356 9.79 11.21 -18.88
N ASN A 357 9.88 11.99 -19.95
CA ASN A 357 11.08 12.09 -20.78
C ASN A 357 12.02 13.16 -20.22
N ALA A 358 13.31 13.00 -20.51
CA ALA A 358 14.36 13.97 -20.22
C ALA A 358 15.20 14.25 -21.48
N GLY A 359 16.05 15.27 -21.43
CA GLY A 359 16.84 15.73 -22.58
C GLY A 359 18.32 15.87 -22.30
N LEU A 360 19.15 15.72 -23.33
CA LEU A 360 20.57 16.07 -23.30
C LEU A 360 20.93 16.86 -24.55
N VAL A 361 21.53 18.04 -24.38
CA VAL A 361 22.03 18.89 -25.46
C VAL A 361 23.53 19.05 -25.29
N ALA A 362 24.34 18.59 -26.25
CA ALA A 362 25.80 18.69 -26.16
C ALA A 362 26.38 19.75 -27.11
N GLY A 363 27.19 20.64 -26.54
CA GLY A 363 28.12 21.52 -27.25
C GLY A 363 29.56 21.05 -27.10
N ASP A 364 30.53 21.85 -27.55
CA ASP A 364 31.95 21.49 -27.47
C ASP A 364 32.46 21.57 -26.03
N GLY A 365 32.62 20.40 -25.41
CA GLY A 365 33.17 20.26 -24.04
C GLY A 365 32.17 20.58 -22.92
N ALA A 366 30.89 20.77 -23.22
CA ALA A 366 29.84 21.05 -22.24
C ALA A 366 28.47 20.53 -22.72
N SER A 367 27.61 20.11 -21.80
CA SER A 367 26.24 19.69 -22.08
C SER A 367 25.24 20.30 -21.10
N LEU A 368 24.02 20.54 -21.59
CA LEU A 368 22.83 20.84 -20.80
C LEU A 368 22.00 19.55 -20.64
N LEU A 369 21.72 19.17 -19.39
CA LEU A 369 20.66 18.21 -19.08
C LEU A 369 19.32 18.94 -18.96
N VAL A 370 18.25 18.38 -19.52
CA VAL A 370 16.88 18.88 -19.33
C VAL A 370 16.13 17.84 -18.50
N ASP A 371 15.80 18.22 -17.27
CA ASP A 371 15.14 17.42 -16.24
C ASP A 371 15.90 16.18 -15.75
N THR A 372 15.49 15.74 -14.55
CA THR A 372 15.81 14.42 -13.99
C THR A 372 14.53 13.58 -13.91
N LEU A 373 14.53 12.44 -13.22
CA LEU A 373 13.40 11.51 -13.23
C LEU A 373 12.83 11.28 -11.82
N PHE A 374 11.71 10.57 -11.76
CA PHE A 374 10.84 10.48 -10.57
C PHE A 374 11.45 9.80 -9.35
N ASP A 375 12.43 8.93 -9.58
CA ASP A 375 13.20 8.33 -8.51
C ASP A 375 14.71 8.29 -8.84
N LEU A 376 15.48 7.89 -7.83
CA LEU A 376 16.94 7.83 -7.92
C LEU A 376 17.41 6.69 -8.83
N ALA A 377 16.67 5.60 -8.95
CA ALA A 377 17.05 4.45 -9.76
C ALA A 377 16.93 4.79 -11.26
N LEU A 378 15.79 5.35 -11.67
CA LEU A 378 15.53 5.84 -13.02
C LEU A 378 16.56 6.89 -13.43
N THR A 379 16.82 7.87 -12.56
CA THR A 379 17.79 8.92 -12.86
C THR A 379 19.21 8.35 -13.02
N ARG A 380 19.62 7.39 -12.17
CA ARG A 380 20.94 6.73 -12.33
C ARG A 380 21.07 5.99 -13.65
N GLU A 381 20.01 5.29 -14.05
CA GLU A 381 19.99 4.58 -15.34
C GLU A 381 20.14 5.56 -16.52
N MET A 382 19.37 6.64 -16.52
CA MET A 382 19.46 7.69 -17.53
C MET A 382 20.88 8.28 -17.61
N LEU A 383 21.44 8.69 -16.47
CA LEU A 383 22.79 9.27 -16.42
C LEU A 383 23.86 8.26 -16.89
N ALA A 384 23.69 6.97 -16.59
CA ALA A 384 24.57 5.92 -17.08
C ALA A 384 24.50 5.76 -18.60
N ALA A 385 23.30 5.83 -19.18
CA ALA A 385 23.10 5.76 -20.62
C ALA A 385 23.62 7.00 -21.37
N MET A 386 23.59 8.17 -20.74
CA MET A 386 24.14 9.42 -21.27
C MET A 386 25.68 9.50 -21.18
N LYS A 387 26.32 8.64 -20.36
CA LYS A 387 27.76 8.64 -20.10
C LYS A 387 28.65 8.66 -21.35
N PRO A 388 28.39 7.88 -22.42
CA PRO A 388 29.21 7.90 -23.63
C PRO A 388 29.28 9.28 -24.32
N VAL A 389 28.24 10.09 -24.15
CA VAL A 389 28.21 11.49 -24.63
C VAL A 389 28.92 12.39 -23.62
N THR A 390 28.58 12.27 -22.34
CA THR A 390 29.03 13.20 -21.30
C THR A 390 30.50 13.01 -20.89
N GLU A 391 31.14 11.90 -21.25
CA GLU A 391 32.60 11.75 -21.13
C GLU A 391 33.38 12.74 -22.03
N ARG A 392 32.79 13.16 -23.16
CA ARG A 392 33.40 14.12 -24.08
C ARG A 392 32.88 15.55 -23.88
N ALA A 393 31.62 15.67 -23.51
CA ALA A 393 30.96 16.94 -23.21
C ALA A 393 30.25 16.82 -21.84
N PRO A 394 30.97 17.02 -20.73
CA PRO A 394 30.40 16.90 -19.38
C PRO A 394 29.15 17.74 -19.20
N ILE A 395 28.21 17.26 -18.38
CA ILE A 395 27.05 18.07 -17.97
C ILE A 395 27.58 19.22 -17.13
N THR A 396 27.42 20.46 -17.60
CA THR A 396 27.82 21.68 -16.89
C THR A 396 26.60 22.40 -16.34
N ASP A 397 25.46 22.25 -17.00
CA ASP A 397 24.21 22.90 -16.68
C ASP A 397 23.08 21.88 -16.70
N ALA A 398 22.07 22.07 -15.85
CA ALA A 398 20.83 21.32 -15.89
C ALA A 398 19.65 22.29 -15.78
N LEU A 399 18.66 22.19 -16.66
CA LEU A 399 17.39 22.89 -16.50
C LEU A 399 16.39 21.96 -15.80
N ILE A 400 15.70 22.49 -14.80
CA ILE A 400 14.42 21.95 -14.31
C ILE A 400 13.29 22.71 -15.01
N THR A 401 12.47 22.02 -15.78
CA THR A 401 11.39 22.63 -16.56
C THR A 401 10.24 23.07 -15.67
N HIS A 402 9.87 22.27 -14.67
CA HIS A 402 8.80 22.53 -13.70
C HIS A 402 8.98 21.70 -12.42
N SER A 403 8.11 21.90 -11.43
CA SER A 403 8.33 21.48 -10.04
C SER A 403 7.95 20.02 -9.71
N ASN A 404 7.35 19.27 -10.63
CA ASN A 404 6.93 17.90 -10.34
C ASN A 404 8.12 16.98 -10.03
N GLY A 405 7.84 15.94 -9.25
CA GLY A 405 8.85 15.00 -8.78
C GLY A 405 9.56 14.26 -9.91
N ASP A 406 8.83 13.93 -10.97
CA ASP A 406 9.31 13.26 -12.17
C ASP A 406 10.22 14.12 -13.06
N HIS A 407 10.50 15.36 -12.65
CA HIS A 407 11.47 16.25 -13.29
C HIS A 407 12.59 16.67 -12.31
N THR A 408 12.39 16.50 -11.00
CA THR A 408 13.22 17.13 -9.95
C THR A 408 13.90 16.16 -8.98
N HIS A 409 13.34 14.98 -8.73
CA HIS A 409 13.79 14.10 -7.64
C HIS A 409 15.20 13.54 -7.82
N GLY A 410 15.66 13.41 -9.06
CA GLY A 410 16.99 12.94 -9.39
C GLY A 410 18.11 13.97 -9.29
N THR A 411 17.79 15.26 -9.12
CA THR A 411 18.76 16.38 -9.15
C THR A 411 19.94 16.22 -8.18
N GLN A 412 19.74 15.55 -7.05
CA GLN A 412 20.80 15.26 -6.08
C GLN A 412 21.93 14.37 -6.61
N LEU A 413 21.70 13.66 -7.71
CA LEU A 413 22.67 12.75 -8.32
C LEU A 413 23.66 13.48 -9.24
N LEU A 414 23.37 14.73 -9.60
CA LEU A 414 24.25 15.56 -10.41
C LEU A 414 25.45 16.02 -9.58
N ASP A 415 26.63 16.10 -10.22
CA ASP A 415 27.83 16.61 -9.56
C ASP A 415 27.59 18.04 -9.03
N ARG A 416 28.25 18.40 -7.92
CA ARG A 416 28.12 19.73 -7.32
C ARG A 416 28.58 20.85 -8.26
N SER A 417 29.44 20.56 -9.22
CA SER A 417 29.87 21.54 -10.23
C SER A 417 28.81 21.84 -11.29
N VAL A 418 27.78 21.00 -11.43
CA VAL A 418 26.67 21.24 -12.36
C VAL A 418 25.84 22.40 -11.83
N ARG A 419 25.64 23.45 -12.63
CA ARG A 419 24.75 24.56 -12.30
C ARG A 419 23.31 24.20 -12.63
N ILE A 420 22.44 24.18 -11.63
CA ILE A 420 21.01 23.93 -11.84
C ILE A 420 20.30 25.25 -12.11
N ILE A 421 19.49 25.27 -13.18
CA ILE A 421 18.74 26.42 -13.66
C ILE A 421 17.25 26.08 -13.54
N ALA A 422 16.41 27.02 -13.10
CA ALA A 422 14.96 26.88 -13.14
C ALA A 422 14.29 28.24 -13.31
N ALA A 423 13.04 28.28 -13.76
CA ALA A 423 12.26 29.51 -13.64
C ALA A 423 12.06 29.84 -12.14
N LYS A 424 11.91 31.13 -11.82
CA LYS A 424 11.75 31.57 -10.43
C LYS A 424 10.58 30.88 -9.73
N GLY A 425 9.42 30.80 -10.38
CA GLY A 425 8.23 30.12 -9.83
C GLY A 425 8.47 28.62 -9.60
N THR A 426 9.18 27.94 -10.50
CA THR A 426 9.55 26.53 -10.36
C THR A 426 10.42 26.31 -9.13
N SER A 427 11.43 27.17 -8.92
CA SER A 427 12.32 27.09 -7.76
C SER A 427 11.56 27.34 -6.45
N GLU A 428 10.66 28.33 -6.43
CA GLU A 428 9.80 28.62 -5.28
C GLU A 428 8.86 27.45 -4.94
N GLU A 429 8.29 26.79 -5.95
CA GLU A 429 7.39 25.65 -5.77
C GLU A 429 8.15 24.38 -5.31
N ILE A 430 9.39 24.18 -5.73
CA ILE A 430 10.25 23.10 -5.19
C ILE A 430 10.57 23.34 -3.71
N GLU A 431 10.81 24.60 -3.30
CA GLU A 431 11.15 24.94 -1.92
C GLU A 431 9.97 24.79 -0.95
N HIS A 432 8.75 25.09 -1.42
CA HIS A 432 7.55 25.14 -0.58
C HIS A 432 6.54 24.01 -0.88
N GLY A 433 6.84 23.16 -1.86
CA GLY A 433 5.99 22.06 -2.30
C GLY A 433 5.97 20.87 -1.34
N PRO A 434 5.15 19.84 -1.65
CA PRO A 434 5.10 18.63 -0.85
C PRO A 434 6.46 17.91 -0.86
N ALA A 435 6.93 17.53 0.32
CA ALA A 435 8.19 16.80 0.46
C ALA A 435 8.08 15.41 -0.20
N PRO A 436 9.16 14.86 -0.80
CA PRO A 436 9.13 13.54 -1.44
C PRO A 436 8.66 12.40 -0.52
N GLU A 437 8.88 12.53 0.80
CA GLU A 437 8.39 11.59 1.80
C GLU A 437 6.86 11.49 1.83
N MET A 438 6.14 12.52 1.37
CA MET A 438 4.69 12.47 1.22
C MET A 438 4.27 11.46 0.14
N LEU A 439 4.99 11.36 -0.96
CA LEU A 439 4.72 10.36 -2.01
C LEU A 439 5.02 8.95 -1.52
N ALA A 440 6.08 8.77 -0.72
CA ALA A 440 6.34 7.50 -0.03
C ALA A 440 5.17 7.12 0.91
N ARG A 441 4.63 8.09 1.66
CA ARG A 441 3.45 7.86 2.51
C ARG A 441 2.21 7.52 1.70
N ILE A 442 2.01 8.12 0.53
CA ILE A 442 0.87 7.81 -0.35
C ILE A 442 0.91 6.35 -0.82
N GLN A 443 2.09 5.76 -1.02
CA GLN A 443 2.21 4.34 -1.36
C GLN A 443 1.75 3.40 -0.24
N THR A 444 1.78 3.88 1.01
CA THR A 444 1.40 3.14 2.22
C THR A 444 0.11 3.65 2.86
N ALA A 445 -0.47 4.73 2.35
CA ALA A 445 -1.62 5.38 2.94
C ALA A 445 -2.87 4.54 2.67
N ASP A 446 -3.70 4.40 3.69
CA ASP A 446 -5.02 3.83 3.52
C ASP A 446 -6.04 4.91 3.17
N LEU A 447 -6.62 4.75 1.99
CA LEU A 447 -7.58 5.68 1.39
C LEU A 447 -8.83 4.91 0.97
N GLY A 448 -9.07 3.76 1.60
CA GLY A 448 -10.14 2.85 1.25
C GLY A 448 -9.78 1.93 0.07
N PRO A 449 -10.69 1.01 -0.30
CA PRO A 449 -10.39 -0.11 -1.19
C PRO A 449 -10.12 0.28 -2.65
N VAL A 450 -10.61 1.44 -3.09
CA VAL A 450 -10.44 1.93 -4.47
C VAL A 450 -9.16 2.75 -4.59
N ALA A 451 -9.04 3.84 -3.82
CA ALA A 451 -7.92 4.76 -3.93
C ALA A 451 -6.60 4.12 -3.54
N THR A 452 -6.57 3.26 -2.50
CA THR A 452 -5.31 2.63 -2.11
C THR A 452 -4.76 1.71 -3.20
N ARG A 453 -5.63 0.95 -3.87
CA ARG A 453 -5.23 0.11 -5.01
C ARG A 453 -4.75 0.97 -6.17
N TYR A 454 -5.52 1.99 -6.54
CA TYR A 454 -5.16 2.92 -7.62
C TYR A 454 -3.77 3.53 -7.41
N LEU A 455 -3.52 4.05 -6.22
CA LEU A 455 -2.24 4.69 -5.89
C LEU A 455 -1.09 3.70 -5.86
N ARG A 456 -1.31 2.46 -5.38
CA ARG A 456 -0.28 1.43 -5.43
C ARG A 456 0.05 1.01 -6.86
N ASP A 457 -0.96 0.85 -7.71
CA ASP A 457 -0.76 0.49 -9.11
C ASP A 457 0.05 1.57 -9.84
N ARG A 458 -0.24 2.87 -9.58
CA ARG A 458 0.43 4.01 -10.23
C ARG A 458 1.77 4.39 -9.64
N PHE A 459 1.92 4.30 -8.31
CA PHE A 459 3.10 4.84 -7.62
C PHE A 459 3.94 3.77 -6.95
N GLY A 460 3.40 2.59 -6.65
CA GLY A 460 4.05 1.56 -5.83
C GLY A 460 5.30 0.92 -6.44
N HIS A 461 5.59 1.19 -7.71
CA HIS A 461 6.79 0.71 -8.39
C HIS A 461 7.96 1.70 -8.38
N PHE A 462 7.76 2.93 -7.88
CA PHE A 462 8.83 3.91 -7.67
C PHE A 462 9.41 3.80 -6.27
N ASP A 463 10.69 4.13 -6.11
CA ASP A 463 11.35 4.21 -4.80
C ASP A 463 11.59 5.67 -4.40
N PHE A 464 10.72 6.21 -3.56
CA PHE A 464 10.86 7.58 -3.06
C PHE A 464 11.81 7.71 -1.86
N SER A 465 12.41 6.60 -1.39
CA SER A 465 13.28 6.63 -0.22
C SER A 465 14.62 7.33 -0.52
N GLY A 466 15.10 8.12 0.45
CA GLY A 466 16.40 8.78 0.37
C GLY A 466 16.51 9.93 -0.63
N ILE A 467 15.40 10.37 -1.22
CA ILE A 467 15.36 11.57 -2.07
C ILE A 467 15.56 12.82 -1.20
N LYS A 468 16.49 13.68 -1.61
CA LYS A 468 16.68 15.03 -1.07
C LYS A 468 16.67 15.99 -2.24
N LEU A 469 15.76 16.97 -2.21
CA LEU A 469 15.63 17.93 -3.31
C LEU A 469 16.88 18.84 -3.37
N ARG A 470 17.48 18.93 -4.56
CA ARG A 470 18.53 19.91 -4.87
C ARG A 470 17.93 20.97 -5.81
N ASN A 471 17.63 22.14 -5.24
CA ASN A 471 16.98 23.24 -5.96
C ASN A 471 17.98 23.99 -6.88
N ALA A 472 17.47 24.96 -7.64
CA ALA A 472 18.22 25.76 -8.61
C ALA A 472 19.31 26.63 -7.97
N ASP A 473 20.47 26.67 -8.64
CA ASP A 473 21.58 27.57 -8.35
C ASP A 473 21.40 28.93 -9.06
N LEU A 474 20.66 28.94 -10.18
CA LEU A 474 20.34 30.12 -10.98
C LEU A 474 18.87 30.12 -11.35
N THR A 475 18.19 31.25 -11.15
CA THR A 475 16.80 31.43 -11.56
C THR A 475 16.66 32.47 -12.68
N PHE A 476 15.60 32.34 -13.47
CA PHE A 476 15.20 33.32 -14.49
C PHE A 476 13.68 33.55 -14.46
N ASP A 477 13.23 34.70 -14.96
CA ASP A 477 11.81 35.07 -14.93
C ASP A 477 11.07 34.67 -16.22
N ARG A 478 11.52 35.17 -17.38
CA ARG A 478 10.86 34.95 -18.69
C ARG A 478 11.73 34.18 -19.66
N ASP A 479 12.93 34.67 -19.93
CA ASP A 479 13.84 34.06 -20.89
C ASP A 479 15.29 34.13 -20.39
N LEU A 480 16.08 33.12 -20.78
CA LEU A 480 17.51 33.06 -20.53
C LEU A 480 18.19 32.34 -21.70
N ALA A 481 19.15 32.97 -22.34
CA ALA A 481 20.00 32.31 -23.32
C ALA A 481 21.29 31.82 -22.65
N ILE A 482 21.67 30.57 -22.91
CA ILE A 482 22.93 29.99 -22.46
C ILE A 482 23.79 29.58 -23.65
N GLU A 483 25.11 29.66 -23.47
CA GLU A 483 26.10 29.20 -24.44
C GLU A 483 26.71 27.88 -23.96
N LEU A 484 26.51 26.82 -24.74
CA LEU A 484 27.02 25.47 -24.50
C LEU A 484 28.08 25.17 -25.56
N GLY A 485 29.36 25.44 -25.25
CA GLY A 485 30.47 25.08 -26.13
C GLY A 485 30.28 25.48 -27.61
N GLY A 486 29.86 26.73 -27.86
CA GLY A 486 29.61 27.27 -29.20
C GLY A 486 28.18 27.07 -29.74
N ARG A 487 27.28 26.44 -28.97
CA ARG A 487 25.85 26.31 -29.30
C ARG A 487 25.02 27.17 -28.34
N ARG A 488 24.20 28.05 -28.91
CA ARG A 488 23.20 28.83 -28.17
C ARG A 488 21.98 27.97 -27.87
N VAL A 489 21.49 28.04 -26.63
CA VAL A 489 20.24 27.41 -26.19
C VAL A 489 19.38 28.45 -25.47
N ASP A 490 18.13 28.60 -25.90
CA ASP A 490 17.18 29.54 -25.31
C ASP A 490 16.23 28.81 -24.35
N LEU A 491 16.18 29.27 -23.11
CA LEU A 491 15.29 28.77 -22.05
C LEU A 491 14.14 29.78 -21.92
N LEU A 492 12.89 29.32 -22.03
CA LEU A 492 11.71 30.18 -22.02
C LEU A 492 10.72 29.68 -20.97
N ASN A 493 10.31 30.54 -20.04
CA ASN A 493 9.23 30.25 -19.11
C ASN A 493 7.91 30.70 -19.73
N LEU A 494 7.03 29.74 -20.00
CA LEU A 494 5.72 29.94 -20.63
C LEU A 494 4.56 29.77 -19.64
N GLY A 495 4.86 29.44 -18.37
CA GLY A 495 3.87 29.30 -17.31
C GLY A 495 3.39 30.64 -16.71
N PRO A 496 2.43 30.61 -15.77
CA PRO A 496 1.83 29.41 -15.17
C PRO A 496 0.88 28.69 -16.13
N ALA A 497 0.95 27.36 -16.16
CA ALA A 497 0.13 26.50 -16.99
C ALA A 497 -0.09 25.14 -16.31
N HIS A 498 0.83 24.19 -16.48
CA HIS A 498 0.77 22.89 -15.81
C HIS A 498 1.02 23.07 -14.31
N THR A 499 2.11 23.76 -13.97
CA THR A 499 2.45 24.22 -12.61
C THR A 499 2.50 25.75 -12.54
N THR A 500 3.03 26.30 -11.43
CA THR A 500 3.12 27.76 -11.27
C THR A 500 4.15 28.42 -12.20
N ALA A 501 5.08 27.65 -12.76
CA ALA A 501 5.96 28.07 -13.84
C ALA A 501 6.44 26.86 -14.64
N ASP A 502 6.41 26.97 -15.96
CA ASP A 502 6.66 25.86 -16.87
C ASP A 502 7.61 26.32 -17.99
N SER A 503 8.81 25.76 -18.01
CA SER A 503 9.89 26.18 -18.91
C SER A 503 10.10 25.21 -20.06
N VAL A 504 10.48 25.75 -21.21
CA VAL A 504 10.87 24.99 -22.41
C VAL A 504 12.31 25.32 -22.82
N VAL A 505 12.96 24.40 -23.52
CA VAL A 505 14.32 24.55 -24.06
C VAL A 505 14.28 24.51 -25.57
N HIS A 506 14.67 25.62 -26.21
CA HIS A 506 14.75 25.72 -27.66
C HIS A 506 16.20 25.71 -28.15
N VAL A 507 16.51 24.73 -29.00
CA VAL A 507 17.81 24.55 -29.65
C VAL A 507 17.63 24.80 -31.14
N ALA A 508 17.66 26.08 -31.52
CA ALA A 508 17.22 26.54 -32.85
C ALA A 508 18.08 25.97 -33.99
N ASP A 509 19.40 25.83 -33.80
CA ASP A 509 20.30 25.29 -34.83
C ASP A 509 20.02 23.80 -35.13
N ALA A 510 19.57 23.05 -34.12
CA ALA A 510 19.20 21.64 -34.24
C ALA A 510 17.71 21.43 -34.56
N GLY A 511 16.89 22.47 -34.48
CA GLY A 511 15.44 22.38 -34.68
C GLY A 511 14.71 21.56 -33.61
N VAL A 512 15.17 21.62 -32.35
CA VAL A 512 14.61 20.83 -31.23
C VAL A 512 14.01 21.73 -30.16
N LEU A 513 12.83 21.36 -29.67
CA LEU A 513 12.18 21.94 -28.51
C LEU A 513 11.94 20.87 -27.44
N PHE A 514 12.44 21.05 -26.23
CA PHE A 514 12.02 20.27 -25.06
C PHE A 514 10.91 21.04 -24.34
N ALA A 515 9.75 20.42 -24.19
CA ALA A 515 8.54 21.11 -23.73
C ALA A 515 8.21 20.88 -22.24
N GLY A 516 8.87 19.94 -21.57
CA GLY A 516 8.43 19.46 -20.25
C GLY A 516 6.95 19.09 -20.26
N ASP A 517 6.29 19.22 -19.12
CA ASP A 517 4.87 18.87 -18.97
C ASP A 517 3.93 19.92 -19.56
N LEU A 518 4.41 20.87 -20.38
CA LEU A 518 3.52 21.59 -21.28
C LEU A 518 2.99 20.71 -22.40
N LEU A 519 3.55 19.52 -22.62
CA LEU A 519 3.05 18.53 -23.57
C LEU A 519 2.97 17.11 -23.00
N PHE A 520 1.78 16.53 -23.13
CA PHE A 520 1.49 15.12 -22.92
C PHE A 520 0.97 14.55 -24.24
N ILE A 521 1.73 13.68 -24.89
CA ILE A 521 1.41 13.18 -26.22
C ILE A 521 0.75 11.80 -26.09
N GLY A 522 -0.53 11.70 -26.45
CA GLY A 522 -1.33 10.47 -26.29
C GLY A 522 -1.63 10.08 -24.84
N CYS A 523 -1.34 10.99 -23.91
CA CYS A 523 -1.63 10.91 -22.47
C CYS A 523 -2.39 12.17 -22.08
N THR A 524 -3.32 12.06 -21.14
CA THR A 524 -4.17 13.17 -20.70
C THR A 524 -3.34 14.19 -19.92
N PRO A 525 -3.25 15.46 -20.37
CA PRO A 525 -2.60 16.51 -19.59
C PRO A 525 -3.28 16.69 -18.23
N ILE A 526 -2.53 17.08 -17.21
CA ILE A 526 -3.09 17.39 -15.90
C ILE A 526 -2.80 18.85 -15.54
N VAL A 527 -3.82 19.61 -15.14
CA VAL A 527 -3.71 21.04 -14.84
C VAL A 527 -3.63 21.20 -13.33
N TRP A 528 -2.43 21.30 -12.76
CA TRP A 528 -2.29 21.52 -11.31
C TRP A 528 -2.50 22.98 -10.92
N ALA A 529 -1.97 23.92 -11.69
CA ALA A 529 -2.06 25.35 -11.40
C ALA A 529 -3.05 26.09 -12.30
N GLY A 530 -2.92 25.96 -13.62
CA GLY A 530 -3.66 26.76 -14.59
C GLY A 530 -3.27 28.25 -14.58
N PRO A 531 -4.07 29.13 -15.20
CA PRO A 531 -5.33 28.82 -15.87
C PRO A 531 -5.16 28.08 -17.19
N ILE A 532 -6.16 27.30 -17.62
CA ILE A 532 -6.14 26.54 -18.89
C ILE A 532 -5.85 27.45 -20.09
N ALA A 533 -6.38 28.69 -20.08
CA ALA A 533 -6.15 29.66 -21.13
C ALA A 533 -4.67 30.05 -21.31
N ASN A 534 -3.90 30.09 -20.22
CA ASN A 534 -2.46 30.35 -20.30
C ASN A 534 -1.72 29.19 -20.96
N TRP A 535 -2.12 27.95 -20.66
CA TRP A 535 -1.53 26.78 -21.30
C TRP A 535 -1.84 26.75 -22.81
N VAL A 536 -3.05 27.12 -23.22
CA VAL A 536 -3.36 27.31 -24.65
C VAL A 536 -2.42 28.35 -25.29
N ALA A 537 -2.15 29.46 -24.62
CA ALA A 537 -1.19 30.48 -25.10
C ALA A 537 0.26 29.97 -25.13
N ALA A 538 0.66 29.13 -24.17
CA ALA A 538 1.96 28.46 -24.17
C ALA A 538 2.11 27.53 -25.38
N CYS A 539 1.06 26.77 -25.74
CA CYS A 539 1.04 25.98 -26.97
C CYS A 539 1.19 26.86 -28.23
N ASP A 540 0.52 28.02 -28.28
CA ASP A 540 0.65 28.97 -29.39
C ASP A 540 2.08 29.54 -29.48
N ALA A 541 2.71 29.84 -28.35
CA ALA A 541 4.10 30.28 -28.29
C ALA A 541 5.06 29.19 -28.77
N MET A 542 4.88 27.94 -28.36
CA MET A 542 5.70 26.81 -28.83
C MET A 542 5.56 26.56 -30.33
N ILE A 543 4.35 26.68 -30.90
CA ILE A 543 4.13 26.58 -32.35
C ILE A 543 4.91 27.68 -33.09
N ALA A 544 4.96 28.89 -32.54
CA ALA A 544 5.67 30.02 -33.15
C ALA A 544 7.21 29.88 -33.15
N LEU A 545 7.77 28.98 -32.33
CA LEU A 545 9.21 28.66 -32.36
C LEU A 545 9.62 27.84 -33.58
N ASP A 546 8.65 27.25 -34.31
CA ASP A 546 8.86 26.50 -35.56
C ASP A 546 9.86 25.33 -35.45
N ALA A 547 9.93 24.70 -34.27
CA ALA A 547 10.78 23.52 -34.05
C ALA A 547 10.15 22.28 -34.72
N PRO A 548 10.83 21.64 -35.71
CA PRO A 548 10.30 20.44 -36.35
C PRO A 548 10.24 19.24 -35.40
N THR A 549 11.15 19.15 -34.42
CA THR A 549 11.22 18.04 -33.45
C THR A 549 10.92 18.55 -32.06
N VAL A 550 9.96 17.91 -31.38
CA VAL A 550 9.52 18.30 -30.03
C VAL A 550 9.58 17.09 -29.11
N VAL A 551 10.30 17.24 -28.00
CA VAL A 551 10.39 16.24 -26.93
C VAL A 551 9.41 16.66 -25.83
N PRO A 552 8.26 15.96 -25.67
CA PRO A 552 7.30 16.26 -24.62
C PRO A 552 7.80 15.77 -23.25
N GLY A 553 7.19 16.23 -22.17
CA GLY A 553 7.38 15.67 -20.83
C GLY A 553 6.85 14.25 -20.75
N HIS A 554 5.70 13.96 -21.37
CA HIS A 554 5.12 12.61 -21.39
C HIS A 554 4.75 12.17 -22.80
N GLY A 555 5.04 10.90 -23.13
CA GLY A 555 4.71 10.27 -24.41
C GLY A 555 5.80 10.40 -25.49
N PRO A 556 5.50 10.02 -26.76
CA PRO A 556 6.50 9.95 -27.82
C PRO A 556 7.00 11.31 -28.33
N VAL A 557 8.24 11.34 -28.82
CA VAL A 557 8.80 12.48 -29.56
C VAL A 557 7.93 12.79 -30.78
N THR A 558 7.58 14.07 -30.92
CA THR A 558 6.57 14.57 -31.86
C THR A 558 7.07 15.78 -32.65
N GLY A 559 6.15 16.53 -33.24
CA GLY A 559 6.39 17.85 -33.82
C GLY A 559 5.20 18.80 -33.56
N PRO A 560 5.02 19.83 -34.40
CA PRO A 560 3.97 20.84 -34.20
C PRO A 560 2.53 20.27 -34.09
N ASP A 561 2.25 19.13 -34.69
CA ASP A 561 0.93 18.48 -34.59
C ASP A 561 0.62 17.97 -33.18
N GLY A 562 1.64 17.52 -32.44
CA GLY A 562 1.49 17.14 -31.04
C GLY A 562 1.10 18.33 -30.17
N ILE A 563 1.71 19.50 -30.42
CA ILE A 563 1.35 20.75 -29.73
C ILE A 563 -0.10 21.14 -30.02
N ARG A 564 -0.52 21.02 -31.28
CA ARG A 564 -1.91 21.31 -31.69
C ARG A 564 -2.91 20.36 -31.04
N ALA A 565 -2.57 19.07 -30.88
CA ALA A 565 -3.42 18.10 -30.21
C ALA A 565 -3.65 18.45 -28.73
N VAL A 566 -2.57 18.75 -27.98
CA VAL A 566 -2.67 19.18 -26.58
C VAL A 566 -3.45 20.49 -26.45
N ARG A 567 -3.18 21.47 -27.32
CA ARG A 567 -3.94 22.72 -27.39
C ARG A 567 -5.43 22.48 -27.63
N GLY A 568 -5.77 21.56 -28.54
CA GLY A 568 -7.14 21.16 -28.85
C GLY A 568 -7.85 20.54 -27.64
N TYR A 569 -7.18 19.63 -26.94
CA TYR A 569 -7.67 19.02 -25.71
C TYR A 569 -8.00 20.07 -24.65
N LEU A 570 -7.06 20.99 -24.38
CA LEU A 570 -7.24 22.03 -23.36
C LEU A 570 -8.44 22.93 -23.68
N ALA A 571 -8.60 23.32 -24.96
CA ALA A 571 -9.74 24.10 -25.41
C ALA A 571 -11.07 23.33 -25.26
N HIS A 572 -11.07 22.04 -25.62
CA HIS A 572 -12.23 21.16 -25.49
C HIS A 572 -12.68 21.01 -24.03
N ILE A 573 -11.76 20.71 -23.11
CA ILE A 573 -12.10 20.57 -21.68
C ILE A 573 -12.59 21.90 -21.09
N ALA A 574 -11.97 23.02 -21.46
CA ALA A 574 -12.44 24.34 -21.02
C ALA A 574 -13.88 24.61 -21.49
N GLU A 575 -14.21 24.29 -22.75
CA GLU A 575 -15.56 24.44 -23.30
C GLU A 575 -16.58 23.53 -22.61
N GLN A 576 -16.25 22.24 -22.43
CA GLN A 576 -17.14 21.27 -21.80
C GLN A 576 -17.42 21.62 -20.33
N ALA A 577 -16.40 21.96 -19.56
CA ALA A 577 -16.54 22.37 -18.17
C ALA A 577 -17.34 23.68 -18.05
N GLU A 578 -17.11 24.66 -18.91
CA GLU A 578 -17.87 25.91 -18.92
C GLU A 578 -19.34 25.70 -19.34
N ALA A 579 -19.61 24.77 -20.25
CA ALA A 579 -20.97 24.39 -20.62
C ALA A 579 -21.69 23.68 -19.45
N ALA A 580 -21.01 22.80 -18.72
CA ALA A 580 -21.54 22.16 -17.51
C ALA A 580 -21.85 23.20 -16.42
N TYR A 581 -20.92 24.13 -16.18
CA TYR A 581 -21.10 25.22 -15.22
C TYR A 581 -22.29 26.12 -15.57
N ARG A 582 -22.44 26.52 -16.85
CA ARG A 582 -23.58 27.31 -17.33
C ARG A 582 -24.93 26.59 -17.19
N LYS A 583 -24.94 25.25 -17.14
CA LYS A 583 -26.14 24.45 -16.86
C LYS A 583 -26.46 24.35 -15.36
N GLY A 584 -25.60 24.89 -14.50
CA GLY A 584 -25.75 24.83 -13.05
C GLY A 584 -25.36 23.47 -12.44
N LEU A 585 -24.58 22.66 -13.16
CA LEU A 585 -24.08 21.39 -12.63
C LEU A 585 -23.00 21.64 -11.57
N SER A 586 -23.09 20.92 -10.46
CA SER A 586 -22.02 20.88 -9.46
C SER A 586 -20.77 20.21 -10.02
N LEU A 587 -19.62 20.41 -9.38
CA LEU A 587 -18.35 19.82 -9.81
C LEU A 587 -18.43 18.28 -9.95
N PRO A 588 -18.97 17.50 -8.98
CA PRO A 588 -19.10 16.05 -9.14
C PRO A 588 -19.98 15.65 -10.34
N GLU A 589 -21.09 16.37 -10.56
CA GLU A 589 -21.97 16.11 -11.72
C GLU A 589 -21.27 16.43 -13.04
N ALA A 590 -20.50 17.51 -13.09
CA ALA A 590 -19.75 17.91 -14.26
C ALA A 590 -18.64 16.92 -14.62
N VAL A 591 -17.90 16.45 -13.63
CA VAL A 591 -16.86 15.42 -13.80
C VAL A 591 -17.45 14.09 -14.30
N GLU A 592 -18.60 13.69 -13.78
CA GLU A 592 -19.26 12.44 -14.19
C GLU A 592 -19.87 12.51 -15.60
N THR A 593 -20.22 13.71 -16.08
CA THR A 593 -20.90 13.90 -17.38
C THR A 593 -20.01 14.51 -18.47
N ILE A 594 -18.71 14.68 -18.19
CA ILE A 594 -17.77 15.29 -19.12
C ILE A 594 -17.60 14.41 -20.37
N ASP A 595 -17.78 15.01 -21.55
CA ASP A 595 -17.53 14.32 -22.82
C ASP A 595 -16.08 14.56 -23.24
N LEU A 596 -15.26 13.51 -23.26
CA LEU A 596 -13.86 13.58 -23.69
C LEU A 596 -13.70 13.56 -25.22
N GLY A 597 -14.75 13.26 -25.98
CA GLY A 597 -14.71 13.22 -27.44
C GLY A 597 -13.59 12.32 -27.98
N GLU A 598 -12.82 12.83 -28.94
CA GLU A 598 -11.69 12.10 -29.55
C GLU A 598 -10.55 11.80 -28.56
N TYR A 599 -10.48 12.53 -27.44
CA TYR A 599 -9.44 12.39 -26.41
C TYR A 599 -9.73 11.26 -25.42
N ALA A 600 -10.91 10.63 -25.47
CA ALA A 600 -11.29 9.53 -24.57
C ALA A 600 -10.35 8.32 -24.65
N SER A 601 -9.59 8.19 -25.75
CA SER A 601 -8.63 7.11 -25.99
C SER A 601 -7.22 7.39 -25.43
N TRP A 602 -6.97 8.59 -24.91
CA TRP A 602 -5.67 8.93 -24.33
C TRP A 602 -5.44 8.22 -23.00
N LEU A 603 -4.18 7.94 -22.69
CA LEU A 603 -3.78 7.34 -21.42
C LEU A 603 -4.18 8.26 -20.25
N ASP A 604 -4.40 7.65 -19.08
CA ASP A 604 -4.69 8.32 -17.81
C ASP A 604 -5.86 9.33 -17.89
N SER A 605 -6.95 8.96 -18.56
CA SER A 605 -8.12 9.83 -18.77
C SER A 605 -8.76 10.33 -17.47
N GLU A 606 -8.53 9.66 -16.34
CA GLU A 606 -8.97 10.10 -15.02
C GLU A 606 -8.39 11.45 -14.59
N ARG A 607 -7.29 11.91 -15.20
CA ARG A 607 -6.74 13.27 -14.98
C ARG A 607 -7.73 14.38 -15.35
N VAL A 608 -8.76 14.08 -16.15
CA VAL A 608 -9.86 15.02 -16.45
C VAL A 608 -10.54 15.56 -15.20
N VAL A 609 -10.59 14.78 -14.12
CA VAL A 609 -11.16 15.20 -12.82
C VAL A 609 -10.50 16.49 -12.33
N VAL A 610 -9.16 16.54 -12.39
CA VAL A 610 -8.36 17.69 -11.96
C VAL A 610 -8.53 18.87 -12.92
N ASN A 611 -8.64 18.60 -14.23
CA ASN A 611 -8.78 19.63 -15.24
C ASN A 611 -10.14 20.34 -15.15
N VAL A 612 -11.22 19.57 -14.96
CA VAL A 612 -12.57 20.13 -14.74
C VAL A 612 -12.62 20.87 -13.41
N TYR A 613 -12.01 20.31 -12.36
CA TYR A 613 -11.87 20.97 -11.07
C TYR A 613 -11.21 22.35 -11.18
N GLN A 614 -10.07 22.44 -11.87
CA GLN A 614 -9.40 23.72 -12.03
C GLN A 614 -10.18 24.70 -12.88
N ARG A 615 -10.85 24.25 -13.96
CA ARG A 615 -11.69 25.15 -14.74
C ARG A 615 -12.87 25.67 -13.92
N TYR A 616 -13.47 24.85 -13.06
CA TYR A 616 -14.52 25.29 -12.14
C TYR A 616 -14.00 26.37 -11.16
N ARG A 617 -12.78 26.23 -10.65
CA ARG A 617 -12.13 27.24 -9.80
C ARG A 617 -11.83 28.55 -10.52
N GLU A 618 -11.52 28.49 -11.82
CA GLU A 618 -11.36 29.69 -12.65
C GLU A 618 -12.67 30.44 -12.88
N LEU A 619 -13.79 29.69 -13.00
CA LEU A 619 -15.13 30.25 -13.24
C LEU A 619 -15.79 30.76 -11.96
N ASP A 620 -15.53 30.08 -10.83
CA ASP A 620 -16.09 30.40 -9.52
C ASP A 620 -15.00 30.33 -8.42
N PRO A 621 -14.51 31.49 -7.95
CA PRO A 621 -13.54 31.58 -6.86
C PRO A 621 -13.99 30.95 -5.54
N ASP A 622 -15.30 30.75 -5.33
CA ASP A 622 -15.85 30.13 -4.13
C ASP A 622 -15.83 28.59 -4.19
N THR A 623 -15.43 28.01 -5.33
CA THR A 623 -15.24 26.55 -5.45
C THR A 623 -14.19 26.07 -4.42
N PRO A 624 -14.52 25.08 -3.56
CA PRO A 624 -13.63 24.64 -2.49
C PRO A 624 -12.26 24.19 -2.98
N ARG A 625 -11.22 24.54 -2.22
CA ARG A 625 -9.87 24.03 -2.45
C ARG A 625 -9.78 22.57 -2.00
N GLN A 626 -9.26 21.72 -2.87
CA GLN A 626 -8.95 20.32 -2.62
C GLN A 626 -7.44 20.20 -2.46
N ASP A 627 -7.00 19.36 -1.53
CA ASP A 627 -5.61 18.97 -1.47
C ASP A 627 -5.30 17.89 -2.52
N LEU A 628 -4.00 17.60 -2.70
CA LEU A 628 -3.53 16.62 -3.68
C LEU A 628 -4.14 15.23 -3.44
N LEU A 629 -4.27 14.82 -2.18
CA LEU A 629 -4.74 13.49 -1.82
C LEU A 629 -6.22 13.33 -2.16
N ALA A 630 -7.04 14.33 -1.85
CA ALA A 630 -8.45 14.38 -2.20
C ALA A 630 -8.65 14.31 -3.72
N LEU A 631 -7.86 15.04 -4.50
CA LEU A 631 -7.91 14.99 -5.96
C LEU A 631 -7.56 13.60 -6.49
N LEU A 632 -6.50 12.98 -5.97
CA LEU A 632 -6.11 11.61 -6.35
C LEU A 632 -7.18 10.57 -6.00
N VAL A 633 -7.86 10.72 -4.85
CA VAL A 633 -8.99 9.86 -4.47
C VAL A 633 -10.15 10.02 -5.47
N MET A 634 -10.51 11.25 -5.83
CA MET A 634 -11.56 11.51 -6.83
C MET A 634 -11.20 10.91 -8.20
N GLN A 635 -9.93 10.98 -8.61
CA GLN A 635 -9.44 10.34 -9.83
C GLN A 635 -9.55 8.82 -9.76
N ALA A 636 -9.16 8.20 -8.64
CA ALA A 636 -9.26 6.76 -8.43
C ALA A 636 -10.71 6.27 -8.51
N GLU A 637 -11.63 6.99 -7.89
CA GLU A 637 -13.06 6.68 -7.92
C GLU A 637 -13.64 6.81 -9.33
N TRP A 638 -13.27 7.85 -10.06
CA TRP A 638 -13.69 8.05 -11.44
C TRP A 638 -13.15 6.94 -12.35
N ALA A 639 -11.86 6.61 -12.23
CA ALA A 639 -11.21 5.55 -12.99
C ALA A 639 -11.89 4.19 -12.76
N ALA A 640 -12.24 3.87 -11.51
CA ALA A 640 -12.93 2.63 -11.17
C ALA A 640 -14.32 2.49 -11.84
N ARG A 641 -14.97 3.61 -12.20
CA ARG A 641 -16.27 3.62 -12.89
C ARG A 641 -16.16 3.67 -14.42
N HIS A 642 -15.10 4.29 -14.96
CA HIS A 642 -15.02 4.64 -16.40
C HIS A 642 -13.91 3.93 -17.17
N CYS A 643 -12.89 3.40 -16.49
CA CYS A 643 -11.71 2.80 -17.10
C CYS A 643 -11.68 1.27 -16.83
N THR A 644 -12.59 0.52 -17.45
CA THR A 644 -12.63 -0.96 -17.33
C THR A 644 -11.83 -1.66 -18.41
#